data_AF-A0A815ZW79-F1
#
_entry.id   AF-A0A815ZW79-F1
#
_cell.length_a   1.000
_cell.length_b   1.000
_cell.length_c   1.000
_cell.angle_alpha   90.00
_cell.angle_beta   90.00
_cell.angle_gamma   90.00
#
_symmetry.space_group_name_H-M   'P 1'
#
loop_
_entity.id
_entity.type
_entity.pdbx_description
1 polymer ?
#
loop_
_entity_poly.entity_id
_entity_poly.type
_entity_poly.pdbx_seq_one_letter_code
_entity_poly.pdbx_strand_id
1 'polypeptide(L)'
;MGWLSLKEYQLNNLTTDKNSNLSKLQLPAQSEAVCRTPYGLPNRYATGDAPFSIKSGDFNNDKKLDIAVANAKSNDISVLLGNEDGSFQNQTTYSVGSYPQSVTIGDFNNDSKQDLAVANTESDNISLLLGNGDGTFQNQFIYSTGSSPTSLTVGDFNHDNKLDLAVVNNGEDTITVMLGHGDGTFQNQIKYAVGHSPYFVTVGDFNNDTNLDVIVANNNENDKSISVLLGNGDGPFQNQTKYAVADNSYSVTVGDFNNDTKEDLALVNFILNSVSILFGNGDGTFHNETEYLVGFHPFSATVGDFNNDSKLDLAVVNAFGNSASILLGKGDVILGDFNGNNKLDLIVSNSGSNTIEVMLGNGDGTFQNRKKFITGSQPSFVATGDFNSDTKLDLVTSNNDDLDRSISVLLGNGDGTFQNQTKYTVADTPHSLAIGDFNNDNKLDLVVGNLDDNSVSVILGNGDGTFHSPTKYRVGISPFFATIADFNNDINLDLAIGNLDSNSISVLLGHGDGTFQDQTVYEVGHGPCSLIAEDFNNDNKLDIAVANYFDNYVSVLLGNGDGTFQNQAKYEVDDGLSFVTAGDFNNDTLVDIAVANYKGSSVSVLLGNGDGTFKGAIMYSTGISPSWVLSADLNHDGKLDLVLINSYENSIGVMLGNGDGILQTPILYTVGTGRASMALGSFKDNNKFDLAVSNAIDNTITIFLNDCS
;
A
#
# COMPACT_ATOMS: atom_id res chain seq x y z
N MET A 1 -8.23 -18.87 10.71
CA MET A 1 -8.61 -19.66 9.51
C MET A 1 -7.46 -19.62 8.52
N GLY A 2 -6.65 -20.69 8.47
CA GLY A 2 -5.91 -21.01 7.26
C GLY A 2 -6.92 -21.42 6.18
N TRP A 3 -6.60 -21.09 4.94
CA TRP A 3 -7.40 -21.29 3.73
C TRP A 3 -8.22 -22.59 3.72
N LEU A 4 -9.52 -22.47 4.00
CA LEU A 4 -10.52 -23.51 3.80
C LEU A 4 -11.61 -22.92 2.90
N SER A 5 -11.98 -23.65 1.84
CA SER A 5 -13.19 -23.33 1.07
C SER A 5 -14.39 -23.38 2.02
N LEU A 6 -15.34 -22.46 1.84
CA LEU A 6 -16.45 -22.13 2.74
C LEU A 6 -17.45 -23.29 3.02
N LYS A 7 -17.12 -24.53 2.68
CA LYS A 7 -18.02 -25.68 2.67
C LYS A 7 -18.31 -26.29 4.04
N GLU A 8 -17.45 -26.11 5.05
CA GLU A 8 -17.66 -26.77 6.36
C GLU A 8 -18.50 -25.99 7.38
N TYR A 9 -18.85 -24.71 7.13
CA TYR A 9 -19.73 -23.98 8.06
C TYR A 9 -21.23 -24.31 7.90
N GLN A 10 -21.62 -25.02 6.83
CA GLN A 10 -23.03 -25.23 6.48
C GLN A 10 -23.71 -26.46 7.10
N LEU A 11 -23.02 -27.33 7.85
CA LEU A 11 -23.60 -28.62 8.26
C LEU A 11 -24.27 -28.69 9.63
N ASN A 12 -24.29 -27.61 10.44
CA ASN A 12 -24.84 -27.70 11.81
C ASN A 12 -26.08 -26.86 12.15
N ASN A 13 -26.67 -26.07 11.25
CA ASN A 13 -27.81 -25.20 11.63
C ASN A 13 -28.96 -25.11 10.61
N LEU A 14 -29.55 -26.24 10.21
CA LEU A 14 -30.85 -26.25 9.54
C LEU A 14 -31.87 -27.09 10.33
N THR A 15 -32.61 -26.41 11.22
CA THR A 15 -33.97 -26.83 11.59
C THR A 15 -34.97 -25.89 10.94
N THR A 16 -36.00 -26.54 10.40
CA THR A 16 -37.05 -26.06 9.51
C THR A 16 -37.88 -24.90 10.06
N ASP A 17 -38.25 -23.95 9.20
CA ASP A 17 -39.68 -23.63 9.11
C ASP A 17 -40.14 -23.12 7.73
N LYS A 18 -41.29 -23.65 7.32
CA LYS A 18 -41.99 -23.36 6.06
C LYS A 18 -43.05 -22.28 6.27
N ASN A 19 -43.35 -21.56 5.18
CA ASN A 19 -44.49 -20.64 4.92
C ASN A 19 -44.11 -19.15 5.11
N SER A 20 -44.19 -18.28 4.11
CA SER A 20 -45.45 -17.88 3.47
C SER A 20 -45.24 -16.69 2.51
N ASN A 21 -45.94 -16.79 1.37
CA ASN A 21 -46.59 -15.73 0.61
C ASN A 21 -45.78 -14.61 -0.08
N LEU A 22 -45.54 -14.87 -1.37
CA LEU A 22 -45.56 -13.89 -2.46
C LEU A 22 -46.76 -12.93 -2.39
N SER A 23 -46.49 -11.62 -2.39
CA SER A 23 -47.39 -10.65 -3.01
C SER A 23 -46.62 -9.51 -3.67
N LYS A 24 -46.84 -9.39 -4.98
CA LYS A 24 -46.47 -8.29 -5.88
C LYS A 24 -46.58 -6.92 -5.22
N LEU A 25 -45.49 -6.14 -5.25
CA LEU A 25 -45.56 -4.69 -5.27
C LEU A 25 -44.85 -4.17 -6.52
N GLN A 26 -45.63 -3.58 -7.41
CA GLN A 26 -45.19 -2.92 -8.63
C GLN A 26 -44.88 -1.46 -8.27
N LEU A 27 -43.61 -1.06 -8.35
CA LEU A 27 -43.19 0.35 -8.19
C LEU A 27 -43.20 1.07 -9.55
N PRO A 28 -43.55 2.36 -9.61
CA PRO A 28 -43.58 3.12 -10.85
C PRO A 28 -42.17 3.56 -11.26
N ALA A 29 -41.91 3.53 -12.56
CA ALA A 29 -40.72 4.12 -13.17
C ALA A 29 -40.69 5.64 -12.99
N GLN A 30 -39.61 6.21 -12.45
CA GLN A 30 -39.08 7.51 -12.90
C GLN A 30 -37.58 7.69 -12.59
N SER A 31 -36.89 8.02 -13.70
CA SER A 31 -35.66 8.80 -13.91
C SER A 31 -34.34 8.35 -13.28
N GLU A 32 -33.54 7.75 -14.15
CA GLU A 32 -32.07 7.78 -14.22
C GLU A 32 -31.48 9.13 -13.77
N ALA A 33 -30.61 9.10 -12.77
CA ALA A 33 -29.51 10.04 -12.61
C ALA A 33 -28.21 9.23 -12.63
N VAL A 34 -27.67 9.08 -13.84
CA VAL A 34 -26.33 8.55 -14.09
C VAL A 34 -25.32 9.51 -13.45
N CYS A 35 -24.72 9.13 -12.32
CA CYS A 35 -23.54 9.82 -11.82
C CYS A 35 -22.34 9.31 -12.62
N ARG A 36 -21.85 10.13 -13.55
CA ARG A 36 -20.67 9.86 -14.36
C ARG A 36 -19.41 10.03 -13.50
N THR A 37 -18.41 9.17 -13.75
CA THR A 37 -16.96 9.31 -13.48
C THR A 37 -16.51 10.60 -12.75
N PRO A 38 -15.85 10.53 -11.57
CA PRO A 38 -15.39 11.74 -10.87
C PRO A 38 -14.19 12.43 -11.55
N TYR A 39 -13.49 11.75 -12.48
CA TYR A 39 -12.34 12.31 -13.17
C TYR A 39 -12.52 12.23 -14.67
N GLY A 40 -12.64 13.40 -15.31
CA GLY A 40 -12.57 13.55 -16.75
C GLY A 40 -11.15 13.33 -17.29
N LEU A 41 -11.00 13.39 -18.61
CA LEU A 41 -9.67 13.43 -19.24
C LEU A 41 -8.84 14.60 -18.66
N PRO A 42 -7.51 14.44 -18.51
CA PRO A 42 -6.66 15.49 -17.95
C PRO A 42 -6.76 16.78 -18.78
N ASN A 43 -7.22 17.85 -18.13
CA ASN A 43 -7.26 19.18 -18.73
C ASN A 43 -5.83 19.72 -18.80
N ARG A 44 -5.42 20.17 -20.00
CA ARG A 44 -4.12 20.79 -20.21
C ARG A 44 -4.27 22.31 -20.20
N TYR A 45 -3.56 22.98 -19.30
CA TYR A 45 -3.49 24.43 -19.23
C TYR A 45 -2.20 24.91 -19.87
N ALA A 46 -2.28 26.01 -20.61
CA ALA A 46 -1.09 26.61 -21.21
C ALA A 46 -0.29 27.34 -20.12
N THR A 47 1.03 27.11 -20.12
CA THR A 47 2.03 27.85 -19.35
C THR A 47 3.02 28.53 -20.31
N GLY A 48 4.10 29.12 -19.79
CA GLY A 48 5.29 29.48 -20.56
C GLY A 48 6.12 28.27 -21.01
N ASP A 49 7.27 28.54 -21.63
CA ASP A 49 8.14 27.52 -22.21
C ASP A 49 9.02 26.85 -21.15
N ALA A 50 9.05 25.51 -21.16
CA ALA A 50 9.77 24.66 -20.22
C ALA A 50 9.42 24.95 -18.74
N PRO A 51 8.16 24.66 -18.31
CA PRO A 51 7.78 24.77 -16.91
C PRO A 51 8.65 23.85 -16.06
N PHE A 52 9.21 24.37 -14.97
CA PHE A 52 10.19 23.67 -14.12
C PHE A 52 9.73 23.51 -12.67
N SER A 53 9.06 24.52 -12.11
CA SER A 53 8.58 24.52 -10.73
C SER A 53 7.16 25.06 -10.66
N ILE A 54 6.35 24.53 -9.74
CA ILE A 54 4.97 24.93 -9.49
C ILE A 54 4.72 25.06 -7.99
N LYS A 55 3.91 26.05 -7.59
CA LYS A 55 3.36 26.18 -6.25
C LYS A 55 1.88 26.55 -6.30
N SER A 56 1.12 26.09 -5.32
CA SER A 56 -0.28 26.45 -5.12
C SER A 56 -0.43 27.46 -3.98
N GLY A 57 -1.38 28.38 -4.14
CA GLY A 57 -1.66 29.47 -3.20
C GLY A 57 -3.02 30.09 -3.47
N ASP A 58 -3.50 30.98 -2.60
CA ASP A 58 -4.72 31.76 -2.85
C ASP A 58 -4.29 33.21 -3.09
N PHE A 59 -4.06 33.56 -4.36
CA PHE A 59 -3.47 34.84 -4.76
C PHE A 59 -4.52 35.96 -4.85
N ASN A 60 -5.81 35.61 -4.83
CA ASN A 60 -6.93 36.54 -4.95
C ASN A 60 -7.86 36.57 -3.71
N ASN A 61 -7.53 35.80 -2.66
CA ASN A 61 -8.27 35.66 -1.41
C ASN A 61 -9.70 35.12 -1.56
N ASP A 62 -9.96 34.30 -2.59
CA ASP A 62 -11.27 33.68 -2.81
C ASP A 62 -11.43 32.29 -2.19
N LYS A 63 -10.39 31.83 -1.46
CA LYS A 63 -10.26 30.52 -0.80
C LYS A 63 -10.18 29.33 -1.76
N LYS A 64 -9.91 29.58 -3.03
CA LYS A 64 -9.62 28.53 -4.01
C LYS A 64 -8.12 28.54 -4.26
N LEU A 65 -7.58 27.36 -4.53
CA LEU A 65 -6.16 27.24 -4.86
C LEU A 65 -5.94 27.66 -6.31
N ASP A 66 -5.14 28.70 -6.46
CA ASP A 66 -4.47 29.15 -7.66
C ASP A 66 -3.11 28.44 -7.80
N ILE A 67 -2.45 28.61 -8.95
CA ILE A 67 -1.10 28.07 -9.19
C ILE A 67 -0.17 29.10 -9.82
N ALA A 68 1.10 29.06 -9.43
CA ALA A 68 2.20 29.81 -10.02
C ALA A 68 3.24 28.84 -10.58
N VAL A 69 3.64 29.00 -11.84
CA VAL A 69 4.55 28.11 -12.57
C VAL A 69 5.75 28.87 -13.12
N ALA A 70 6.96 28.48 -12.72
CA ALA A 70 8.22 29.01 -13.25
C ALA A 70 8.57 28.37 -14.59
N ASN A 71 8.79 29.18 -15.62
CA ASN A 71 9.02 28.71 -16.99
C ASN A 71 10.45 29.06 -17.43
N ALA A 72 11.32 28.06 -17.40
CA ALA A 72 12.76 28.24 -17.50
C ALA A 72 13.19 28.85 -18.85
N LYS A 73 12.51 28.54 -19.95
CA LYS A 73 12.91 29.03 -21.29
C LYS A 73 12.24 30.34 -21.71
N SER A 74 11.07 30.67 -21.16
CA SER A 74 10.40 31.95 -21.42
C SER A 74 10.78 33.06 -20.44
N ASN A 75 11.52 32.76 -19.37
CA ASN A 75 11.96 33.72 -18.35
C ASN A 75 10.78 34.46 -17.68
N ASP A 76 9.71 33.72 -17.40
CA ASP A 76 8.50 34.22 -16.77
C ASP A 76 7.90 33.25 -15.75
N ILE A 77 7.01 33.78 -14.91
CA ILE A 77 6.08 32.99 -14.09
C ILE A 77 4.69 33.06 -14.75
N SER A 78 4.03 31.92 -14.89
CA SER A 78 2.63 31.82 -15.28
C SER A 78 1.78 31.70 -14.01
N VAL A 79 0.81 32.60 -13.82
CA VAL A 79 -0.17 32.55 -12.72
C VAL A 79 -1.52 32.16 -13.30
N LEU A 80 -2.13 31.10 -12.78
CA LEU A 80 -3.45 30.62 -13.19
C LEU A 80 -4.37 30.58 -11.98
N LEU A 81 -5.47 31.33 -12.04
CA LEU A 81 -6.44 31.40 -10.94
C LEU A 81 -7.39 30.19 -10.96
N GLY A 82 -7.67 29.63 -9.79
CA GLY A 82 -8.52 28.46 -9.60
C GLY A 82 -10.00 28.78 -9.73
N ASN A 83 -10.76 27.82 -10.24
CA ASN A 83 -12.22 27.83 -10.27
C ASN A 83 -12.78 26.80 -9.26
N GLU A 84 -14.07 26.88 -8.94
CA GLU A 84 -14.74 26.00 -7.96
C GLU A 84 -14.79 24.53 -8.37
N ASP A 85 -14.70 24.26 -9.66
CA ASP A 85 -14.73 22.91 -10.24
C ASP A 85 -13.33 22.28 -10.35
N GLY A 86 -12.30 22.91 -9.78
CA GLY A 86 -10.91 22.46 -9.87
C GLY A 86 -10.25 22.74 -11.21
N SER A 87 -10.91 23.50 -12.10
CA SER A 87 -10.27 24.02 -13.32
C SER A 87 -9.51 25.32 -13.06
N PHE A 88 -8.65 25.73 -14.00
CA PHE A 88 -7.91 26.98 -13.92
C PHE A 88 -8.29 27.95 -15.04
N GLN A 89 -8.25 29.25 -14.75
CA GLN A 89 -8.36 30.31 -15.73
C GLN A 89 -7.13 30.39 -16.64
N ASN A 90 -7.20 31.21 -17.68
CA ASN A 90 -6.04 31.45 -18.55
C ASN A 90 -4.88 32.06 -17.76
N GLN A 91 -3.67 31.64 -18.09
CA GLN A 91 -2.46 32.17 -17.48
C GLN A 91 -2.31 33.68 -17.66
N THR A 92 -1.80 34.34 -16.62
CA THR A 92 -1.21 35.67 -16.67
C THR A 92 0.29 35.54 -16.41
N THR A 93 1.12 36.12 -17.27
CA THR A 93 2.58 35.95 -17.21
C THR A 93 3.28 37.18 -16.63
N TYR A 94 4.28 36.96 -15.78
CA TYR A 94 5.12 38.00 -15.20
C TYR A 94 6.60 37.72 -15.51
N SER A 95 7.29 38.69 -16.10
CA SER A 95 8.72 38.54 -16.42
C SER A 95 9.57 38.50 -15.15
N VAL A 96 10.48 37.53 -15.09
CA VAL A 96 11.45 37.34 -14.00
C VAL A 96 12.86 37.33 -14.57
N GLY A 97 13.86 36.93 -13.77
CA GLY A 97 15.22 36.73 -14.26
C GLY A 97 15.32 35.55 -15.24
N SER A 98 16.53 35.32 -15.77
CA SER A 98 16.78 34.30 -16.79
C SER A 98 16.88 32.90 -16.15
N TYR A 99 16.25 31.92 -16.79
CA TYR A 99 16.19 30.53 -16.36
C TYR A 99 15.62 30.34 -14.94
N PRO A 100 14.36 30.76 -14.68
CA PRO A 100 13.73 30.57 -13.39
C PRO A 100 13.54 29.07 -13.10
N GLN A 101 14.11 28.59 -11.99
CA GLN A 101 14.13 27.15 -11.67
C GLN A 101 13.26 26.79 -10.46
N SER A 102 13.08 27.71 -9.51
CA SER A 102 12.29 27.46 -8.30
C SER A 102 11.45 28.69 -7.95
N VAL A 103 10.25 28.46 -7.44
CA VAL A 103 9.33 29.49 -6.92
C VAL A 103 8.84 29.09 -5.53
N THR A 104 8.74 30.07 -4.63
CA THR A 104 8.07 29.92 -3.33
C THR A 104 7.08 31.06 -3.09
N ILE A 105 6.18 30.85 -2.15
CA ILE A 105 5.10 31.76 -1.78
C ILE A 105 5.31 32.20 -0.32
N GLY A 106 5.05 33.48 -0.02
CA GLY A 106 5.08 34.03 1.33
C GLY A 106 4.50 35.44 1.37
N ASP A 107 4.19 35.96 2.55
CA ASP A 107 3.90 37.39 2.75
C ASP A 107 5.20 38.10 3.17
N PHE A 108 5.95 38.64 2.22
CA PHE A 108 7.28 39.24 2.48
C PHE A 108 7.20 40.71 2.92
N ASN A 109 6.01 41.32 2.83
CA ASN A 109 5.77 42.72 3.20
C ASN A 109 4.73 42.91 4.33
N ASN A 110 4.29 41.81 4.94
CA ASN A 110 3.32 41.75 6.04
C ASN A 110 1.98 42.44 5.71
N ASP A 111 1.55 42.40 4.44
CA ASP A 111 0.26 42.98 4.01
C ASP A 111 -0.88 41.96 3.93
N SER A 112 -0.62 40.73 4.39
CA SER A 112 -1.53 39.57 4.38
C SER A 112 -1.91 39.07 3.00
N LYS A 113 -1.11 39.39 1.98
CA LYS A 113 -1.27 38.86 0.62
C LYS A 113 -0.08 37.97 0.28
N GLN A 114 -0.34 37.01 -0.60
CA GLN A 114 0.69 36.10 -1.06
C GLN A 114 1.55 36.77 -2.14
N ASP A 115 2.84 36.83 -1.89
CA ASP A 115 3.89 37.25 -2.80
C ASP A 115 4.63 36.03 -3.38
N LEU A 116 5.44 36.24 -4.42
CA LEU A 116 6.28 35.20 -5.04
C LEU A 116 7.76 35.57 -4.96
N ALA A 117 8.59 34.63 -4.55
CA ALA A 117 10.04 34.71 -4.72
C ALA A 117 10.51 33.61 -5.68
N VAL A 118 11.37 33.96 -6.64
CA VAL A 118 11.77 33.09 -7.75
C VAL A 118 13.29 33.07 -7.88
N ALA A 119 13.92 31.90 -7.91
CA ALA A 119 15.36 31.75 -8.16
C ALA A 119 15.64 31.64 -9.66
N ASN A 120 16.53 32.51 -10.16
CA ASN A 120 16.87 32.63 -11.57
C ASN A 120 18.31 32.15 -11.81
N THR A 121 18.46 30.91 -12.29
CA THR A 121 19.75 30.22 -12.35
C THR A 121 20.75 30.95 -13.24
N GLU A 122 20.35 31.47 -14.40
CA GLU A 122 21.30 32.12 -15.32
C GLU A 122 21.56 33.60 -14.98
N SER A 123 20.76 34.20 -14.10
CA SER A 123 20.91 35.61 -13.71
C SER A 123 21.53 35.82 -12.32
N ASP A 124 21.90 34.74 -11.63
CA ASP A 124 22.53 34.73 -10.30
C ASP A 124 21.77 35.61 -9.28
N ASN A 125 20.43 35.57 -9.33
CA ASN A 125 19.58 36.40 -8.50
C ASN A 125 18.23 35.73 -8.19
N ILE A 126 17.49 36.36 -7.28
CA ILE A 126 16.06 36.13 -7.09
C ILE A 126 15.23 37.29 -7.63
N SER A 127 14.02 36.98 -8.10
CA SER A 127 12.95 37.93 -8.38
C SER A 127 11.89 37.86 -7.27
N LEU A 128 11.59 38.97 -6.61
CA LEU A 128 10.49 39.09 -5.63
C LEU A 128 9.34 39.88 -6.26
N LEU A 129 8.17 39.27 -6.36
CA LEU A 129 6.95 39.86 -6.93
C LEU A 129 5.92 40.00 -5.81
N LEU A 130 5.60 41.25 -5.45
CA LEU A 130 4.61 41.53 -4.41
C LEU A 130 3.18 41.38 -4.96
N GLY A 131 2.33 40.66 -4.23
CA GLY A 131 0.94 40.39 -4.59
C GLY A 131 0.03 41.60 -4.35
N ASN A 132 -0.88 41.85 -5.28
CA ASN A 132 -1.91 42.87 -5.09
C ASN A 132 -3.15 42.33 -4.35
N GLY A 133 -3.28 40.99 -4.23
CA GLY A 133 -4.35 40.30 -3.52
C GLY A 133 -5.62 40.10 -4.34
N ASP A 134 -5.55 40.37 -5.64
CA ASP A 134 -6.60 40.18 -6.64
C ASP A 134 -6.17 39.18 -7.74
N GLY A 135 -5.14 38.37 -7.47
CA GLY A 135 -4.51 37.48 -8.43
C GLY A 135 -3.45 38.15 -9.32
N THR A 136 -3.19 39.46 -9.15
CA THR A 136 -2.13 40.17 -9.88
C THR A 136 -0.91 40.50 -9.02
N PHE A 137 0.24 40.69 -9.68
CA PHE A 137 1.52 40.98 -9.03
C PHE A 137 2.16 42.28 -9.54
N GLN A 138 2.94 42.92 -8.68
CA GLN A 138 3.76 44.07 -9.00
C GLN A 138 4.99 43.67 -9.84
N ASN A 139 5.73 44.67 -10.33
CA ASN A 139 7.01 44.43 -10.98
C ASN A 139 8.01 43.82 -9.98
N GLN A 140 8.87 42.93 -10.48
CA GLN A 140 9.89 42.27 -9.68
C GLN A 140 10.88 43.25 -9.02
N PHE A 141 11.21 42.98 -7.75
CA PHE A 141 12.45 43.42 -7.11
C PHE A 141 13.53 42.35 -7.33
N ILE A 142 14.78 42.76 -7.53
CA ILE A 142 15.88 41.85 -7.85
C ILE A 142 16.90 41.88 -6.72
N TYR A 143 17.24 40.71 -6.19
CA TYR A 143 18.29 40.55 -5.17
C TYR A 143 19.32 39.52 -5.63
N SER A 144 20.60 39.92 -5.63
CA SER A 144 21.69 39.02 -6.01
C SER A 144 21.94 37.94 -4.96
N THR A 145 22.29 36.74 -5.42
CA THR A 145 22.61 35.57 -4.57
C THR A 145 24.08 35.17 -4.76
N GLY A 146 24.40 33.87 -4.69
CA GLY A 146 25.57 33.29 -5.35
C GLY A 146 25.22 32.78 -6.76
N SER A 147 26.20 32.17 -7.41
CA SER A 147 26.08 31.69 -8.79
C SER A 147 25.18 30.46 -8.93
N SER A 148 24.41 30.43 -10.03
CA SER A 148 23.48 29.36 -10.39
C SER A 148 22.53 28.98 -9.25
N PRO A 149 21.64 29.89 -8.78
CA PRO A 149 20.66 29.53 -7.76
C PRO A 149 19.64 28.52 -8.31
N THR A 150 19.43 27.41 -7.59
CA THR A 150 18.61 26.29 -8.09
C THR A 150 17.33 26.04 -7.29
N SER A 151 17.36 26.31 -5.99
CA SER A 151 16.22 26.14 -5.08
C SER A 151 16.20 27.24 -4.04
N LEU A 152 15.00 27.64 -3.61
CA LEU A 152 14.83 28.53 -2.47
C LEU A 152 13.73 28.02 -1.53
N THR A 153 13.81 28.42 -0.27
CA THR A 153 12.78 28.22 0.74
C THR A 153 12.67 29.44 1.64
N VAL A 154 11.60 29.48 2.44
CA VAL A 154 11.20 30.62 3.27
C VAL A 154 10.97 30.16 4.71
N GLY A 155 11.30 31.00 5.69
CA GLY A 155 11.10 30.74 7.11
C GLY A 155 11.45 31.96 7.96
N ASP A 156 11.08 31.97 9.23
CA ASP A 156 11.55 32.98 10.19
C ASP A 156 12.78 32.41 10.90
N PHE A 157 13.98 32.76 10.44
CA PHE A 157 15.24 32.19 10.94
C PHE A 157 15.75 32.90 12.19
N ASN A 158 15.14 34.02 12.58
CA ASN A 158 15.59 34.87 13.69
C ASN A 158 14.49 35.20 14.73
N HIS A 159 13.31 34.59 14.60
CA HIS A 159 12.14 34.76 15.46
C HIS A 159 11.59 36.20 15.52
N ASP A 160 11.76 36.98 14.47
CA ASP A 160 11.23 38.35 14.40
C ASP A 160 9.83 38.46 13.75
N ASN A 161 9.23 37.31 13.42
CA ASN A 161 7.95 37.11 12.74
C ASN A 161 7.89 37.72 11.34
N LYS A 162 9.03 37.74 10.65
CA LYS A 162 9.10 38.14 9.24
C LYS A 162 9.74 37.02 8.44
N LEU A 163 9.29 36.92 7.20
CA LEU A 163 9.79 35.87 6.31
C LEU A 163 11.19 36.23 5.79
N ASP A 164 12.12 35.33 6.05
CA ASP A 164 13.48 35.30 5.55
C ASP A 164 13.59 34.30 4.37
N LEU A 165 14.66 34.40 3.59
CA LEU A 165 14.92 33.50 2.46
C LEU A 165 16.22 32.72 2.63
N ALA A 166 16.19 31.46 2.25
CA ALA A 166 17.37 30.62 2.11
C ALA A 166 17.43 30.06 0.67
N VAL A 167 18.54 30.30 -0.04
CA VAL A 167 18.71 30.05 -1.47
C VAL A 167 19.95 29.22 -1.73
N VAL A 168 19.80 28.08 -2.39
CA VAL A 168 20.92 27.22 -2.78
C VAL A 168 21.56 27.72 -4.06
N ASN A 169 22.88 27.90 -4.03
CA ASN A 169 23.71 28.34 -5.16
C ASN A 169 24.60 27.17 -5.63
N ASN A 170 24.16 26.49 -6.69
CA ASN A 170 24.84 25.30 -7.21
C ASN A 170 26.25 25.60 -7.74
N GLY A 171 26.45 26.78 -8.35
CA GLY A 171 27.73 27.15 -8.96
C GLY A 171 28.81 27.57 -7.96
N GLU A 172 28.44 27.79 -6.69
CA GLU A 172 29.31 28.25 -5.62
C GLU A 172 29.40 27.27 -4.44
N ASP A 173 28.67 26.15 -4.47
CA ASP A 173 28.54 25.19 -3.35
C ASP A 173 28.15 25.90 -2.02
N THR A 174 27.22 26.85 -2.10
CA THR A 174 26.76 27.62 -0.93
C THR A 174 25.25 27.68 -0.81
N ILE A 175 24.76 27.99 0.38
CA ILE A 175 23.44 28.56 0.61
C ILE A 175 23.58 30.05 0.99
N THR A 176 22.79 30.90 0.35
CA THR A 176 22.61 32.31 0.68
C THR A 176 21.40 32.48 1.59
N VAL A 177 21.56 33.14 2.72
CA VAL A 177 20.48 33.50 3.65
C VAL A 177 20.27 35.01 3.63
N MET A 178 19.02 35.45 3.49
CA MET A 178 18.62 36.85 3.47
C MET A 178 17.51 37.10 4.49
N LEU A 179 17.80 37.90 5.52
CA LEU A 179 16.81 38.21 6.57
C LEU A 179 15.86 39.33 6.10
N GLY A 180 14.56 39.12 6.24
CA GLY A 180 13.51 40.03 5.81
C GLY A 180 13.36 41.25 6.71
N HIS A 181 13.08 42.40 6.12
CA HIS A 181 12.66 43.58 6.86
C HIS A 181 11.16 43.62 7.11
N GLY A 182 10.37 42.79 6.41
CA GLY A 182 8.92 42.71 6.49
C GLY A 182 8.21 43.82 5.71
N ASP A 183 8.92 44.47 4.79
CA ASP A 183 8.41 45.52 3.89
C ASP A 183 8.70 45.19 2.41
N GLY A 184 9.00 43.93 2.12
CA GLY A 184 9.46 43.46 0.81
C GLY A 184 10.94 43.71 0.53
N THR A 185 11.73 44.15 1.53
CA THR A 185 13.19 44.27 1.41
C THR A 185 13.95 43.33 2.35
N PHE A 186 15.23 43.07 2.05
CA PHE A 186 16.08 42.14 2.80
C PHE A 186 17.37 42.81 3.28
N GLN A 187 17.92 42.29 4.36
CA GLN A 187 19.26 42.58 4.85
C GLN A 187 20.34 42.09 3.87
N ASN A 188 21.60 42.41 4.17
CA ASN A 188 22.72 41.87 3.40
C ASN A 188 22.77 40.34 3.49
N GLN A 189 22.96 39.67 2.35
CA GLN A 189 23.09 38.22 2.30
C GLN A 189 24.26 37.69 3.13
N ILE A 190 24.04 36.54 3.77
CA ILE A 190 25.08 35.73 4.43
C ILE A 190 25.20 34.41 3.66
N LYS A 191 26.43 33.93 3.41
CA LYS A 191 26.68 32.69 2.68
C LYS A 191 27.28 31.62 3.57
N TYR A 192 26.79 30.39 3.46
CA TYR A 192 27.29 29.21 4.15
C TYR A 192 27.73 28.16 3.13
N ALA A 193 28.89 27.54 3.34
CA ALA A 193 29.37 26.46 2.49
C ALA A 193 28.60 25.16 2.76
N VAL A 194 28.19 24.47 1.70
CA VAL A 194 27.48 23.18 1.74
C VAL A 194 28.27 22.10 1.00
N GLY A 195 27.67 20.95 0.70
CA GLY A 195 28.29 19.92 -0.15
C GLY A 195 28.34 20.34 -1.61
N HIS A 196 28.97 19.50 -2.44
CA HIS A 196 29.18 19.82 -3.84
C HIS A 196 27.91 19.69 -4.68
N SER A 197 27.73 20.61 -5.62
CA SER A 197 26.57 20.66 -6.51
C SER A 197 25.24 20.60 -5.74
N PRO A 198 25.02 21.49 -4.76
CA PRO A 198 23.78 21.52 -4.01
C PRO A 198 22.62 21.85 -4.96
N TYR A 199 21.49 21.18 -4.79
CA TYR A 199 20.38 21.27 -5.74
C TYR A 199 19.08 21.74 -5.11
N PHE A 200 18.70 21.14 -3.97
CA PHE A 200 17.43 21.38 -3.31
C PHE A 200 17.64 21.73 -1.84
N VAL A 201 16.76 22.57 -1.29
CA VAL A 201 16.77 22.96 0.13
C VAL A 201 15.39 22.79 0.75
N THR A 202 15.38 22.33 1.99
CA THR A 202 14.22 22.31 2.88
C THR A 202 14.59 22.87 4.25
N VAL A 203 13.58 23.31 5.01
CA VAL A 203 13.70 23.84 6.37
C VAL A 203 12.75 23.11 7.30
N GLY A 204 13.12 23.01 8.56
CA GLY A 204 12.35 22.35 9.61
C GLY A 204 13.09 22.44 10.94
N ASP A 205 12.46 22.03 12.04
CA ASP A 205 13.13 21.86 13.33
C ASP A 205 13.59 20.40 13.44
N PHE A 206 14.84 20.10 13.05
CA PHE A 206 15.33 18.71 12.98
C PHE A 206 15.97 18.26 14.30
N ASN A 207 16.17 19.17 15.24
CA ASN A 207 16.80 18.91 16.54
C ASN A 207 15.89 19.22 17.75
N ASN A 208 14.62 19.56 17.51
CA ASN A 208 13.61 19.93 18.49
C ASN A 208 14.01 21.12 19.39
N ASP A 209 14.79 22.07 18.87
CA ASP A 209 15.22 23.26 19.61
C ASP A 209 14.38 24.51 19.31
N THR A 210 13.32 24.36 18.51
CA THR A 210 12.38 25.39 18.03
C THR A 210 12.94 26.39 17.03
N ASN A 211 14.24 26.32 16.71
CA ASN A 211 14.82 27.12 15.64
C ASN A 211 14.70 26.36 14.31
N LEU A 212 14.47 27.10 13.24
CA LEU A 212 14.49 26.50 11.91
C LEU A 212 15.93 26.16 11.51
N ASP A 213 16.12 24.90 11.19
CA ASP A 213 17.33 24.32 10.60
C ASP A 213 17.18 24.22 9.08
N VAL A 214 18.29 23.97 8.40
CA VAL A 214 18.35 23.83 6.93
C VAL A 214 18.94 22.48 6.56
N ILE A 215 18.30 21.80 5.60
CA ILE A 215 18.84 20.62 4.94
C ILE A 215 18.97 20.87 3.45
N VAL A 216 20.14 20.51 2.91
CA VAL A 216 20.47 20.66 1.50
C VAL A 216 20.82 19.30 0.90
N ALA A 217 20.16 18.94 -0.20
CA ALA A 217 20.56 17.79 -1.01
C ALA A 217 21.72 18.16 -1.94
N ASN A 218 22.81 17.40 -1.87
CA ASN A 218 23.98 17.57 -2.72
C ASN A 218 23.93 16.54 -3.86
N ASN A 219 23.83 17.04 -5.08
CA ASN A 219 23.61 16.25 -6.28
C ASN A 219 24.92 16.09 -7.05
N ASN A 220 25.88 15.40 -6.44
CA ASN A 220 27.18 15.16 -7.04
C ASN A 220 27.61 13.70 -6.88
N GLU A 221 27.93 13.04 -7.99
CA GLU A 221 28.31 11.62 -8.02
C GLU A 221 29.51 11.29 -7.10
N ASN A 222 30.34 12.28 -6.78
CA ASN A 222 31.50 12.14 -5.89
C ASN A 222 31.24 12.66 -4.46
N ASP A 223 30.10 13.30 -4.20
CA ASP A 223 29.68 13.83 -2.90
C ASP A 223 28.22 13.42 -2.64
N LYS A 224 28.02 12.13 -2.38
CA LYS A 224 26.75 11.48 -2.04
C LYS A 224 26.32 11.83 -0.62
N SER A 225 25.95 13.09 -0.41
CA SER A 225 25.63 13.57 0.92
C SER A 225 24.45 14.54 0.94
N ILE A 226 23.87 14.68 2.12
CA ILE A 226 23.09 15.87 2.48
C ILE A 226 23.89 16.72 3.44
N SER A 227 23.71 18.04 3.38
CA SER A 227 24.27 18.99 4.34
C SER A 227 23.19 19.45 5.30
N VAL A 228 23.43 19.28 6.60
CA VAL A 228 22.57 19.72 7.71
C VAL A 228 23.20 20.94 8.38
N LEU A 229 22.48 22.05 8.42
CA LEU A 229 22.91 23.30 9.03
C LEU A 229 21.90 23.67 10.12
N LEU A 230 22.31 23.56 11.39
CA LEU A 230 21.43 23.87 12.52
C LEU A 230 21.30 25.38 12.71
N GLY A 231 20.08 25.86 12.93
CA GLY A 231 19.78 27.27 13.18
C GLY A 231 20.18 27.68 14.60
N ASN A 232 20.71 28.89 14.78
CA ASN A 232 20.96 29.44 16.11
C ASN A 232 19.78 30.25 16.66
N GLY A 233 18.74 30.50 15.85
CA GLY A 233 17.57 31.30 16.22
C GLY A 233 17.77 32.82 16.18
N ASP A 234 18.93 33.30 15.73
CA ASP A 234 19.23 34.74 15.57
C ASP A 234 19.51 35.13 14.11
N GLY A 235 19.20 34.22 13.16
CA GLY A 235 19.43 34.35 11.72
C GLY A 235 20.62 33.54 11.19
N PRO A 236 21.78 33.55 11.86
CA PRO A 236 22.89 32.69 11.49
C PRO A 236 22.69 31.19 11.72
N PHE A 237 23.28 30.38 10.84
CA PHE A 237 23.38 28.92 10.99
C PHE A 237 24.75 28.46 11.50
N GLN A 238 24.79 27.28 12.11
CA GLN A 238 26.02 26.56 12.41
C GLN A 238 26.71 26.06 11.12
N ASN A 239 27.96 25.60 11.25
CA ASN A 239 28.65 24.98 10.14
C ASN A 239 27.95 23.67 9.72
N GLN A 240 27.99 23.35 8.44
CA GLN A 240 27.38 22.13 7.92
C GLN A 240 27.93 20.86 8.60
N THR A 241 27.02 19.92 8.86
CA THR A 241 27.34 18.52 9.08
C THR A 241 26.91 17.74 7.85
N LYS A 242 27.80 16.92 7.29
CA LYS A 242 27.48 16.09 6.12
C LYS A 242 27.04 14.70 6.56
N TYR A 243 25.94 14.21 5.99
CA TYR A 243 25.46 12.85 6.13
C TYR A 243 25.56 12.12 4.81
N ALA A 244 26.18 10.94 4.81
CA ALA A 244 26.29 10.12 3.61
C ALA A 244 24.96 9.45 3.29
N VAL A 245 24.63 9.37 2.00
CA VAL A 245 23.42 8.75 1.46
C VAL A 245 23.79 7.86 0.25
N ALA A 246 22.89 6.97 -0.17
CA ALA A 246 23.19 5.95 -1.19
C ALA A 246 23.56 6.56 -2.54
N ASP A 247 22.96 7.70 -2.90
CA ASP A 247 23.19 8.33 -4.19
C ASP A 247 22.79 9.82 -4.25
N ASN A 248 22.93 10.40 -5.45
CA ASN A 248 22.62 11.79 -5.78
C ASN A 248 21.14 12.11 -5.56
N SER A 249 20.81 12.62 -4.38
CA SER A 249 19.46 13.07 -4.09
C SER A 249 19.17 14.39 -4.83
N TYR A 250 18.11 14.41 -5.63
CA TYR A 250 17.69 15.59 -6.39
C TYR A 250 16.74 16.49 -5.59
N SER A 251 15.90 15.90 -4.75
CA SER A 251 14.92 16.61 -3.93
C SER A 251 14.81 15.95 -2.57
N VAL A 252 14.47 16.76 -1.56
CA VAL A 252 14.22 16.31 -0.19
C VAL A 252 12.85 16.82 0.21
N THR A 253 12.05 15.96 0.80
CA THR A 253 10.83 16.38 1.50
C THR A 253 10.86 15.85 2.93
N VAL A 254 10.17 16.57 3.79
CA VAL A 254 10.21 16.38 5.24
C VAL A 254 8.84 15.93 5.71
N GLY A 255 8.81 15.07 6.70
CA GLY A 255 7.62 14.68 7.41
C GLY A 255 7.94 13.62 8.45
N ASP A 256 7.06 13.44 9.43
CA ASP A 256 7.11 12.33 10.37
C ASP A 256 6.53 11.05 9.72
N PHE A 257 7.38 10.26 9.05
CA PHE A 257 6.98 9.08 8.29
C PHE A 257 6.74 7.85 9.19
N ASN A 258 7.27 7.85 10.42
CA ASN A 258 7.12 6.76 11.37
C ASN A 258 6.19 7.08 12.57
N ASN A 259 5.64 8.30 12.63
CA ASN A 259 4.81 8.85 13.71
C ASN A 259 5.52 8.90 15.08
N ASP A 260 6.83 9.18 15.11
CA ASP A 260 7.61 9.32 16.34
C ASP A 260 7.76 10.78 16.83
N THR A 261 7.06 11.71 16.17
CA THR A 261 7.04 13.16 16.39
C THR A 261 8.33 13.90 16.02
N LYS A 262 9.27 13.23 15.34
CA LYS A 262 10.49 13.84 14.84
C LYS A 262 10.42 13.93 13.32
N GLU A 263 11.06 14.96 12.79
CA GLU A 263 11.10 15.17 11.35
C GLU A 263 12.03 14.16 10.67
N ASP A 264 11.48 13.35 9.77
CA ASP A 264 12.20 12.43 8.92
C ASP A 264 12.39 13.03 7.51
N LEU A 265 13.27 12.41 6.71
CA LEU A 265 13.56 12.85 5.35
C LEU A 265 13.19 11.79 4.32
N ALA A 266 12.58 12.22 3.23
CA ALA A 266 12.46 11.44 2.01
C ALA A 266 13.33 12.07 0.91
N LEU A 267 14.34 11.34 0.47
CA LEU A 267 15.30 11.74 -0.54
C LEU A 267 14.97 11.10 -1.88
N VAL A 268 14.82 11.90 -2.92
CA VAL A 268 14.49 11.42 -4.27
C VAL A 268 15.77 11.11 -5.05
N ASN A 269 15.99 9.84 -5.38
CA ASN A 269 17.19 9.35 -6.04
C ASN A 269 16.95 9.18 -7.55
N PHE A 270 17.31 10.22 -8.30
CA PHE A 270 17.01 10.32 -9.73
C PHE A 270 17.63 9.18 -10.56
N ILE A 271 18.88 8.79 -10.30
CA ILE A 271 19.58 7.76 -11.09
C ILE A 271 19.15 6.35 -10.70
N LEU A 272 18.90 6.12 -9.41
CA LEU A 272 18.51 4.79 -8.89
C LEU A 272 17.03 4.44 -9.14
N ASN A 273 16.21 5.41 -9.52
CA ASN A 273 14.76 5.23 -9.64
C ASN A 273 14.12 4.83 -8.30
N SER A 274 14.53 5.51 -7.23
CA SER A 274 14.08 5.20 -5.87
C SER A 274 13.86 6.46 -5.03
N VAL A 275 13.25 6.26 -3.86
CA VAL A 275 13.24 7.19 -2.74
C VAL A 275 13.88 6.53 -1.53
N SER A 276 14.80 7.23 -0.87
CA SER A 276 15.36 6.84 0.42
C SER A 276 14.65 7.56 1.56
N ILE A 277 14.18 6.84 2.58
CA ILE A 277 13.64 7.41 3.82
C ILE A 277 14.72 7.35 4.91
N LEU A 278 15.00 8.48 5.56
CA LEU A 278 15.93 8.61 6.68
C LEU A 278 15.17 9.07 7.92
N PHE A 279 15.12 8.23 8.95
CA PHE A 279 14.42 8.55 10.19
C PHE A 279 15.24 9.48 11.09
N GLY A 280 14.64 10.58 11.52
CA GLY A 280 15.25 11.59 12.38
C GLY A 280 15.45 11.10 13.81
N ASN A 281 16.62 11.38 14.38
CA ASN A 281 16.85 11.14 15.81
C ASN A 281 16.29 12.26 16.70
N GLY A 282 15.94 13.40 16.11
CA GLY A 282 15.43 14.58 16.80
C GLY A 282 16.51 15.40 17.48
N ASP A 283 17.77 15.21 17.09
CA ASP A 283 18.96 15.95 17.52
C ASP A 283 19.76 16.52 16.33
N GLY A 284 19.14 16.60 15.15
CA GLY A 284 19.79 16.98 13.89
C GLY A 284 20.54 15.84 13.20
N THR A 285 20.46 14.60 13.73
CA THR A 285 21.07 13.41 13.12
C THR A 285 20.01 12.42 12.59
N PHE A 286 20.43 11.51 11.69
CA PHE A 286 19.52 10.59 10.99
C PHE A 286 20.00 9.13 11.04
N HIS A 287 19.06 8.19 11.02
CA HIS A 287 19.33 6.76 10.86
C HIS A 287 19.83 6.42 9.44
N ASN A 288 20.27 5.18 9.25
CA ASN A 288 20.54 4.64 7.92
C ASN A 288 19.27 4.70 7.06
N GLU A 289 19.45 4.95 5.78
CA GLU A 289 18.35 5.07 4.84
C GLU A 289 17.66 3.74 4.53
N THR A 290 16.36 3.79 4.27
CA THR A 290 15.57 2.69 3.71
C THR A 290 15.11 3.06 2.30
N GLU A 291 15.45 2.24 1.31
CA GLU A 291 15.20 2.54 -0.10
C GLU A 291 13.91 1.89 -0.62
N TYR A 292 13.11 2.66 -1.36
CA TYR A 292 11.88 2.23 -2.01
C TYR A 292 11.95 2.53 -3.51
N LEU A 293 11.71 1.52 -4.35
CA LEU A 293 11.70 1.70 -5.80
C LEU A 293 10.48 2.51 -6.24
N VAL A 294 10.71 3.43 -7.19
CA VAL A 294 9.68 4.26 -7.82
C VAL A 294 9.83 4.24 -9.34
N GLY A 295 9.03 5.03 -10.05
CA GLY A 295 9.10 5.10 -11.50
C GLY A 295 10.40 5.72 -12.03
N PHE A 296 10.54 5.74 -13.35
CA PHE A 296 11.80 6.07 -14.00
C PHE A 296 12.18 7.56 -13.86
N HIS A 297 13.37 7.79 -13.29
CA HIS A 297 14.00 9.09 -13.05
C HIS A 297 13.10 10.02 -12.23
N PRO A 298 12.90 9.70 -10.93
CA PRO A 298 12.08 10.51 -10.05
C PRO A 298 12.77 11.85 -9.80
N PHE A 299 11.99 12.93 -9.81
CA PHE A 299 12.54 14.29 -9.82
C PHE A 299 12.19 15.10 -8.58
N SER A 300 10.97 14.91 -8.06
CA SER A 300 10.49 15.61 -6.87
C SER A 300 9.46 14.75 -6.16
N ALA A 301 9.28 14.98 -4.87
CA ALA A 301 8.25 14.34 -4.08
C ALA A 301 7.55 15.37 -3.20
N THR A 302 6.29 15.09 -2.88
CA THR A 302 5.51 15.85 -1.92
C THR A 302 4.90 14.89 -0.91
N VAL A 303 4.78 15.40 0.32
CA VAL A 303 4.25 14.67 1.45
C VAL A 303 2.89 15.23 1.79
N GLY A 304 1.97 14.33 2.07
CA GLY A 304 0.63 14.70 2.47
C GLY A 304 -0.14 13.45 2.78
N ASP A 305 -1.24 13.63 3.48
CA ASP A 305 -2.23 12.59 3.61
C ASP A 305 -3.06 12.58 2.31
N PHE A 306 -2.59 11.86 1.27
CA PHE A 306 -3.24 11.89 -0.05
C PHE A 306 -4.50 11.01 -0.10
N ASN A 307 -4.68 10.20 0.92
CA ASN A 307 -5.74 9.20 1.00
C ASN A 307 -6.70 9.42 2.20
N ASN A 308 -6.43 10.44 3.04
CA ASN A 308 -7.13 10.84 4.27
C ASN A 308 -7.04 9.83 5.44
N ASP A 309 -5.92 9.13 5.61
CA ASP A 309 -5.67 8.15 6.68
C ASP A 309 -4.95 8.68 7.92
N SER A 310 -4.68 9.99 7.93
CA SER A 310 -3.93 10.72 8.97
C SER A 310 -2.48 10.29 9.14
N LYS A 311 -1.91 9.54 8.19
CA LYS A 311 -0.48 9.30 8.04
C LYS A 311 0.05 10.09 6.85
N LEU A 312 1.35 10.31 6.84
CA LEU A 312 2.02 11.01 5.75
C LEU A 312 2.34 10.01 4.63
N ASP A 313 1.73 10.23 3.47
CA ASP A 313 2.06 9.54 2.23
C ASP A 313 3.11 10.32 1.43
N LEU A 314 3.74 9.65 0.47
CA LEU A 314 4.68 10.28 -0.46
C LEU A 314 4.19 10.15 -1.90
N ALA A 315 3.99 11.28 -2.58
CA ALA A 315 3.74 11.33 -4.02
C ALA A 315 5.01 11.80 -4.75
N VAL A 316 5.52 10.98 -5.65
CA VAL A 316 6.80 11.16 -6.36
C VAL A 316 6.54 11.31 -7.85
N VAL A 317 7.06 12.36 -8.49
CA VAL A 317 6.92 12.56 -9.94
C VAL A 317 8.10 11.96 -10.70
N ASN A 318 7.83 11.19 -11.75
CA ASN A 318 8.82 10.47 -12.55
C ASN A 318 9.01 11.17 -13.90
N ALA A 319 10.08 11.97 -14.03
CA ALA A 319 10.25 12.94 -15.12
C ALA A 319 10.38 12.30 -16.51
N PHE A 320 10.91 11.08 -16.61
CA PHE A 320 11.09 10.38 -17.89
C PHE A 320 10.13 9.19 -18.06
N GLY A 321 9.38 8.83 -17.02
CA GLY A 321 8.36 7.78 -17.04
C GLY A 321 6.97 8.25 -17.47
N ASN A 322 6.75 9.57 -17.60
CA ASN A 322 5.41 10.18 -17.74
C ASN A 322 4.42 9.68 -16.68
N SER A 323 4.88 9.48 -15.44
CA SER A 323 4.10 8.90 -14.36
C SER A 323 4.40 9.57 -13.02
N ALA A 324 3.54 9.34 -12.03
CA ALA A 324 3.82 9.61 -10.63
C ALA A 324 3.68 8.29 -9.84
N SER A 325 4.53 8.09 -8.85
CA SER A 325 4.50 6.96 -7.91
C SER A 325 3.99 7.46 -6.58
N ILE A 326 3.07 6.74 -5.93
CA ILE A 326 2.60 7.06 -4.59
C ILE A 326 3.05 5.94 -3.64
N LEU A 327 3.72 6.27 -2.54
CA LEU A 327 4.21 5.33 -1.51
C LEU A 327 3.44 5.58 -0.22
N LEU A 328 2.77 4.54 0.29
CA LEU A 328 1.80 4.65 1.39
C LEU A 328 2.09 3.53 2.42
N GLY A 329 1.78 3.75 3.70
CA GLY A 329 2.15 2.83 4.80
C GLY A 329 1.17 1.64 4.97
N LYS A 330 1.63 0.38 4.80
CA LYS A 330 0.80 -0.84 4.48
C LYS A 330 0.32 -1.74 5.65
N GLY A 331 -0.61 -2.73 5.39
CA GLY A 331 -0.77 -4.09 6.02
C GLY A 331 -2.04 -4.97 5.62
N ASP A 332 -2.32 -6.13 6.27
CA ASP A 332 -3.27 -7.26 5.91
C ASP A 332 -4.55 -7.37 6.81
N VAL A 333 -5.61 -8.14 6.49
CA VAL A 333 -6.92 -8.18 7.23
C VAL A 333 -7.54 -9.57 7.49
N ILE A 334 -8.13 -9.75 8.68
CA ILE A 334 -8.93 -10.92 9.08
C ILE A 334 -10.22 -10.55 9.85
N LEU A 335 -11.16 -11.50 9.93
CA LEU A 335 -12.42 -11.40 10.68
C LEU A 335 -12.51 -12.47 11.79
N GLY A 336 -13.20 -12.16 12.88
CA GLY A 336 -13.51 -13.09 13.97
C GLY A 336 -14.33 -12.43 15.08
N ASP A 337 -14.95 -13.19 15.99
CA ASP A 337 -15.56 -12.62 17.20
C ASP A 337 -14.53 -12.60 18.33
N PHE A 338 -13.83 -11.47 18.49
CA PHE A 338 -12.74 -11.34 19.47
C PHE A 338 -13.24 -10.94 20.87
N ASN A 339 -14.54 -10.70 21.02
CA ASN A 339 -15.15 -10.29 22.28
C ASN A 339 -16.29 -11.21 22.79
N GLY A 340 -16.57 -12.29 22.07
CA GLY A 340 -17.52 -13.34 22.47
C GLY A 340 -18.99 -12.90 22.43
N ASN A 341 -19.33 -11.88 21.64
CA ASN A 341 -20.69 -11.36 21.52
C ASN A 341 -21.47 -11.92 20.31
N ASN A 342 -20.89 -12.87 19.59
CA ASN A 342 -21.34 -13.48 18.33
C ASN A 342 -21.48 -12.51 17.15
N LYS A 343 -20.76 -11.38 17.17
CA LYS A 343 -20.67 -10.43 16.05
C LYS A 343 -19.26 -10.46 15.49
N LEU A 344 -19.15 -10.34 14.17
CA LEU A 344 -17.85 -10.28 13.53
C LEU A 344 -17.17 -8.95 13.83
N ASP A 345 -15.98 -9.05 14.42
CA ASP A 345 -15.00 -8.00 14.59
C ASP A 345 -13.94 -8.11 13.48
N LEU A 346 -13.09 -7.08 13.38
CA LEU A 346 -12.17 -6.87 12.28
C LEU A 346 -10.78 -6.54 12.79
N ILE A 347 -9.76 -7.16 12.18
CA ILE A 347 -8.35 -6.90 12.51
C ILE A 347 -7.55 -6.61 11.26
N VAL A 348 -6.67 -5.61 11.37
CA VAL A 348 -5.77 -5.16 10.31
C VAL A 348 -4.33 -5.21 10.83
N SER A 349 -3.43 -5.95 10.19
CA SER A 349 -2.00 -5.74 10.39
C SER A 349 -1.56 -4.48 9.68
N ASN A 350 -0.57 -3.78 10.24
CA ASN A 350 -0.04 -2.54 9.75
C ASN A 350 1.49 -2.67 9.74
N SER A 351 2.04 -3.06 8.59
CA SER A 351 3.48 -3.20 8.35
C SER A 351 4.23 -1.90 8.62
N GLY A 352 3.67 -0.73 8.26
CA GLY A 352 4.33 0.56 8.42
C GLY A 352 4.48 1.00 9.88
N SER A 353 3.57 0.59 10.76
CA SER A 353 3.58 0.97 12.18
C SER A 353 3.91 -0.18 13.13
N ASN A 354 4.29 -1.35 12.60
CA ASN A 354 4.63 -2.55 13.37
C ASN A 354 3.54 -2.96 14.37
N THR A 355 2.27 -2.87 13.95
CA THR A 355 1.11 -3.11 14.80
C THR A 355 0.02 -3.90 14.13
N ILE A 356 -0.92 -4.41 14.92
CA ILE A 356 -2.26 -4.73 14.47
C ILE A 356 -3.25 -3.73 15.07
N GLU A 357 -4.36 -3.51 14.37
CA GLU A 357 -5.47 -2.69 14.82
C GLU A 357 -6.76 -3.51 14.85
N VAL A 358 -7.54 -3.35 15.92
CA VAL A 358 -8.73 -4.14 16.22
C VAL A 358 -9.94 -3.24 16.26
N MET A 359 -11.00 -3.62 15.56
CA MET A 359 -12.27 -2.92 15.43
C MET A 359 -13.41 -3.86 15.78
N LEU A 360 -14.11 -3.60 16.88
CA LEU A 360 -15.21 -4.46 17.32
C LEU A 360 -16.50 -4.12 16.57
N GLY A 361 -17.18 -5.15 16.06
CA GLY A 361 -18.41 -5.04 15.29
C GLY A 361 -19.60 -4.71 16.19
N ASN A 362 -20.40 -3.73 15.78
CA ASN A 362 -21.66 -3.41 16.45
C ASN A 362 -22.81 -4.32 16.02
N GLY A 363 -22.64 -5.14 14.97
CA GLY A 363 -23.67 -6.05 14.44
C GLY A 363 -24.70 -5.35 13.54
N ASP A 364 -24.44 -4.10 13.17
CA ASP A 364 -25.26 -3.29 12.24
C ASP A 364 -24.46 -2.87 11.00
N GLY A 365 -23.27 -3.45 10.81
CA GLY A 365 -22.32 -3.09 9.77
C GLY A 365 -21.39 -1.93 10.12
N THR A 366 -21.45 -1.40 11.34
CA THR A 366 -20.49 -0.40 11.85
C THR A 366 -19.55 -0.99 12.90
N PHE A 367 -18.43 -0.31 13.14
CA PHE A 367 -17.40 -0.73 14.08
C PHE A 367 -17.14 0.31 15.16
N GLN A 368 -16.68 -0.14 16.33
CA GLN A 368 -16.18 0.71 17.40
C GLN A 368 -14.82 1.33 17.05
N ASN A 369 -14.38 2.31 17.85
CA ASN A 369 -13.06 2.92 17.69
C ASN A 369 -11.94 1.88 17.70
N ARG A 370 -11.00 2.02 16.75
CA ARG A 370 -9.86 1.12 16.59
C ARG A 370 -8.95 1.12 17.83
N LYS A 371 -8.47 -0.07 18.22
CA LYS A 371 -7.47 -0.28 19.27
C LYS A 371 -6.20 -0.85 18.67
N LYS A 372 -5.05 -0.28 19.01
CA LYS A 372 -3.73 -0.63 18.45
C LYS A 372 -2.94 -1.53 19.39
N PHE A 373 -2.33 -2.58 18.84
CA PHE A 373 -1.45 -3.52 19.57
C PHE A 373 -0.14 -3.71 18.81
N ILE A 374 0.98 -3.74 19.54
CA ILE A 374 2.32 -3.80 18.94
C ILE A 374 2.67 -5.24 18.55
N THR A 375 3.21 -5.41 17.35
CA THR A 375 3.74 -6.68 16.81
C THR A 375 5.25 -6.56 16.58
N GLY A 376 5.84 -7.53 15.87
CA GLY A 376 7.18 -7.36 15.30
C GLY A 376 7.17 -6.42 14.10
N SER A 377 8.34 -6.32 13.49
CA SER A 377 8.64 -5.40 12.40
C SER A 377 8.02 -5.89 11.09
N GLN A 378 7.30 -4.99 10.41
CA GLN A 378 6.63 -5.24 9.14
C GLN A 378 5.72 -6.49 9.16
N PRO A 379 4.67 -6.54 10.00
CA PRO A 379 3.71 -7.63 9.93
C PRO A 379 3.10 -7.71 8.53
N SER A 380 3.29 -8.84 7.86
CA SER A 380 2.91 -9.05 6.45
C SER A 380 1.69 -9.93 6.27
N PHE A 381 1.43 -10.82 7.24
CA PHE A 381 0.28 -11.71 7.26
C PHE A 381 -0.24 -11.83 8.68
N VAL A 382 -1.55 -12.01 8.83
CA VAL A 382 -2.19 -12.25 10.13
C VAL A 382 -3.11 -13.47 10.06
N ALA A 383 -3.10 -14.27 11.13
CA ALA A 383 -4.00 -15.41 11.28
C ALA A 383 -4.55 -15.48 12.72
N THR A 384 -5.68 -16.16 12.88
CA THR A 384 -6.37 -16.31 14.17
C THR A 384 -6.75 -17.76 14.44
N GLY A 385 -6.70 -18.14 15.72
CA GLY A 385 -7.09 -19.42 16.31
C GLY A 385 -7.09 -19.32 17.84
N ASP A 386 -7.61 -20.34 18.53
CA ASP A 386 -7.50 -20.45 20.00
C ASP A 386 -6.22 -21.27 20.33
N PHE A 387 -5.14 -20.60 20.70
CA PHE A 387 -3.83 -21.23 20.93
C PHE A 387 -3.65 -21.71 22.38
N ASN A 388 -4.56 -21.32 23.29
CA ASN A 388 -4.47 -21.63 24.72
C ASN A 388 -5.68 -22.44 25.26
N SER A 389 -6.60 -22.84 24.38
CA SER A 389 -7.83 -23.57 24.70
C SER A 389 -8.75 -22.86 25.69
N ASP A 390 -8.70 -21.52 25.75
CA ASP A 390 -9.55 -20.72 26.63
C ASP A 390 -10.85 -20.24 25.97
N THR A 391 -11.11 -20.72 24.75
CA THR A 391 -12.27 -20.42 23.88
C THR A 391 -12.32 -19.00 23.34
N LYS A 392 -11.23 -18.23 23.49
CA LYS A 392 -11.11 -16.89 22.91
C LYS A 392 -10.17 -16.94 21.72
N LEU A 393 -10.43 -16.05 20.76
CA LEU A 393 -9.58 -15.95 19.59
C LEU A 393 -8.29 -15.20 19.92
N ASP A 394 -7.17 -15.85 19.63
CA ASP A 394 -5.83 -15.32 19.66
C ASP A 394 -5.34 -14.98 18.25
N LEU A 395 -4.15 -14.35 18.16
CA LEU A 395 -3.56 -13.90 16.91
C LEU A 395 -2.11 -14.29 16.76
N VAL A 396 -1.72 -14.47 15.50
CA VAL A 396 -0.33 -14.61 15.08
C VAL A 396 -0.06 -13.76 13.84
N THR A 397 1.09 -13.06 13.82
CA THR A 397 1.58 -12.32 12.64
C THR A 397 2.96 -12.79 12.21
N SER A 398 3.21 -12.80 10.90
CA SER A 398 4.55 -12.98 10.31
C SER A 398 5.22 -11.61 10.13
N ASN A 399 6.41 -11.43 10.70
CA ASN A 399 7.11 -10.14 10.73
C ASN A 399 8.21 -10.15 9.66
N ASN A 400 7.92 -9.57 8.48
CA ASN A 400 8.67 -9.74 7.24
C ASN A 400 10.05 -9.08 7.21
N ASP A 401 10.46 -8.42 8.28
CA ASP A 401 11.77 -7.81 8.42
C ASP A 401 12.87 -8.87 8.69
N ASP A 402 13.87 -8.90 7.81
CA ASP A 402 15.04 -9.79 7.89
C ASP A 402 15.92 -9.59 9.12
N LEU A 403 15.77 -8.47 9.83
CA LEU A 403 16.44 -8.22 11.10
C LEU A 403 15.62 -8.73 12.30
N ASP A 404 14.30 -8.85 12.17
CA ASP A 404 13.41 -9.32 13.26
C ASP A 404 13.25 -10.85 13.21
N ARG A 405 13.17 -11.45 12.01
CA ARG A 405 13.11 -12.92 11.78
C ARG A 405 12.14 -13.61 12.73
N SER A 406 10.93 -13.08 12.89
CA SER A 406 10.03 -13.51 13.96
C SER A 406 8.59 -13.61 13.52
N ILE A 407 7.82 -14.33 14.33
CA ILE A 407 6.37 -14.19 14.41
C ILE A 407 6.00 -13.57 15.75
N SER A 408 4.87 -12.86 15.80
CA SER A 408 4.30 -12.34 17.04
C SER A 408 3.00 -13.05 17.36
N VAL A 409 2.90 -13.62 18.56
CA VAL A 409 1.67 -14.23 19.10
C VAL A 409 1.05 -13.30 20.13
N LEU A 410 -0.24 -13.01 19.99
CA LEU A 410 -1.01 -12.14 20.88
C LEU A 410 -2.24 -12.90 21.38
N LEU A 411 -2.27 -13.21 22.68
CA LEU A 411 -3.39 -13.94 23.29
C LEU A 411 -4.58 -13.01 23.57
N GLY A 412 -5.78 -13.43 23.19
CA GLY A 412 -7.03 -12.69 23.35
C GLY A 412 -7.51 -12.70 24.79
N ASN A 413 -7.94 -11.53 25.29
CA ASN A 413 -8.59 -11.43 26.59
C ASN A 413 -10.09 -11.75 26.51
N GLY A 414 -10.66 -11.84 25.29
CA GLY A 414 -12.06 -12.15 25.04
C GLY A 414 -12.99 -10.95 25.19
N ASP A 415 -12.43 -9.75 25.18
CA ASP A 415 -13.15 -8.46 25.21
C ASP A 415 -12.71 -7.54 24.06
N GLY A 416 -12.10 -8.12 23.03
CA GLY A 416 -11.49 -7.37 21.94
C GLY A 416 -10.14 -6.72 22.27
N THR A 417 -9.53 -7.09 23.39
CA THR A 417 -8.14 -6.71 23.72
C THR A 417 -7.21 -7.91 23.76
N PHE A 418 -5.93 -7.64 23.61
CA PHE A 418 -4.88 -8.66 23.57
C PHE A 418 -3.84 -8.45 24.65
N GLN A 419 -3.24 -9.55 25.10
CA GLN A 419 -2.04 -9.53 25.93
C GLN A 419 -0.85 -9.00 25.12
N ASN A 420 0.24 -8.68 25.82
CA ASN A 420 1.48 -8.27 25.14
C ASN A 420 1.96 -9.38 24.21
N GLN A 421 2.50 -8.99 23.05
CA GLN A 421 3.05 -9.95 22.11
C GLN A 421 4.15 -10.81 22.73
N THR A 422 4.14 -12.08 22.38
CA THR A 422 5.27 -13.00 22.56
C THR A 422 5.88 -13.27 21.20
N LYS A 423 7.18 -12.99 21.04
CA LYS A 423 7.89 -13.21 19.79
C LYS A 423 8.55 -14.59 19.76
N TYR A 424 8.44 -15.26 18.62
CA TYR A 424 9.16 -16.50 18.32
C TYR A 424 10.05 -16.30 17.11
N THR A 425 11.35 -16.57 17.26
CA THR A 425 12.32 -16.46 16.17
C THR A 425 12.13 -17.61 15.18
N VAL A 426 11.93 -17.27 13.91
CA VAL A 426 11.85 -18.17 12.75
C VAL A 426 13.00 -17.88 11.79
N ALA A 427 12.94 -18.37 10.55
CA ALA A 427 13.98 -18.09 9.56
C ALA A 427 13.72 -16.78 8.78
N ASP A 428 14.60 -16.46 7.84
CA ASP A 428 14.68 -15.14 7.20
C ASP A 428 13.44 -14.85 6.31
N THR A 429 12.97 -13.60 6.35
CA THR A 429 11.79 -13.10 5.61
C THR A 429 10.51 -13.94 5.78
N PRO A 430 9.97 -14.08 7.00
CA PRO A 430 8.71 -14.81 7.18
C PRO A 430 7.57 -14.05 6.46
N HIS A 431 6.85 -14.75 5.60
CA HIS A 431 5.83 -14.17 4.72
C HIS A 431 4.47 -14.82 4.96
N SER A 432 4.28 -16.08 4.57
CA SER A 432 2.99 -16.79 4.71
C SER A 432 2.82 -17.45 6.07
N LEU A 433 1.58 -17.54 6.55
CA LEU A 433 1.18 -18.28 7.75
C LEU A 433 0.08 -19.30 7.46
N ALA A 434 0.16 -20.45 8.12
CA ALA A 434 -0.89 -21.44 8.13
C ALA A 434 -1.03 -22.06 9.53
N ILE A 435 -2.25 -22.45 9.90
CA ILE A 435 -2.60 -22.97 11.23
C ILE A 435 -3.28 -24.32 11.04
N GLY A 436 -2.88 -25.31 11.82
CA GLY A 436 -3.47 -26.66 11.82
C GLY A 436 -2.98 -27.45 13.03
N ASP A 437 -3.55 -28.63 13.28
CA ASP A 437 -3.03 -29.58 14.26
C ASP A 437 -2.16 -30.60 13.50
N PHE A 438 -0.83 -30.40 13.48
CA PHE A 438 0.07 -31.23 12.68
C PHE A 438 0.57 -32.47 13.44
N ASN A 439 0.28 -32.56 14.74
CA ASN A 439 0.68 -33.68 15.60
C ASN A 439 -0.51 -34.46 16.21
N ASN A 440 -1.73 -34.14 15.79
CA ASN A 440 -2.99 -34.73 16.24
C ASN A 440 -3.22 -34.67 17.75
N ASP A 441 -2.70 -33.65 18.44
CA ASP A 441 -2.86 -33.47 19.88
C ASP A 441 -4.03 -32.56 20.28
N ASN A 442 -4.81 -32.11 19.28
CA ASN A 442 -5.92 -31.16 19.34
C ASN A 442 -5.52 -29.76 19.78
N LYS A 443 -4.26 -29.37 19.56
CA LYS A 443 -3.79 -28.00 19.76
C LYS A 443 -3.36 -27.42 18.42
N LEU A 444 -3.53 -26.12 18.29
CA LEU A 444 -3.17 -25.42 17.07
C LEU A 444 -1.66 -25.19 17.02
N ASP A 445 -1.07 -25.65 15.94
CA ASP A 445 0.32 -25.47 15.55
C ASP A 445 0.41 -24.44 14.41
N LEU A 446 1.64 -24.03 14.09
CA LEU A 446 1.92 -23.01 13.08
C LEU A 446 2.88 -23.51 12.02
N VAL A 447 2.63 -23.10 10.77
CA VAL A 447 3.58 -23.18 9.66
C VAL A 447 3.84 -21.80 9.10
N VAL A 448 5.12 -21.46 8.95
CA VAL A 448 5.59 -20.17 8.44
C VAL A 448 6.44 -20.39 7.19
N GLY A 449 6.11 -19.72 6.09
CA GLY A 449 6.96 -19.69 4.89
C GLY A 449 8.03 -18.61 5.03
N ASN A 450 9.30 -18.98 4.84
CA ASN A 450 10.45 -18.09 4.99
C ASN A 450 11.07 -17.83 3.61
N LEU A 451 10.77 -16.66 3.04
CA LEU A 451 10.97 -16.35 1.63
C LEU A 451 12.45 -16.45 1.23
N ASP A 452 13.33 -15.67 1.86
CA ASP A 452 14.76 -15.64 1.48
C ASP A 452 15.55 -16.85 1.98
N ASP A 453 15.06 -17.53 3.01
CA ASP A 453 15.70 -18.70 3.59
C ASP A 453 15.37 -20.01 2.84
N ASN A 454 14.38 -19.98 1.93
CA ASN A 454 13.96 -21.12 1.11
C ASN A 454 13.51 -22.33 1.96
N SER A 455 12.74 -22.03 3.01
CA SER A 455 12.28 -23.03 3.98
C SER A 455 10.87 -22.74 4.50
N VAL A 456 10.29 -23.76 5.13
CA VAL A 456 9.14 -23.58 6.02
C VAL A 456 9.55 -23.91 7.45
N SER A 457 9.03 -23.14 8.41
CA SER A 457 9.18 -23.37 9.84
C SER A 457 7.89 -23.92 10.42
N VAL A 458 7.95 -25.12 11.02
CA VAL A 458 6.85 -25.79 11.73
C VAL A 458 7.04 -25.57 13.22
N ILE A 459 6.00 -25.12 13.91
CA ILE A 459 6.07 -24.72 15.31
C ILE A 459 4.90 -25.33 16.07
N LEU A 460 5.18 -26.29 16.96
CA LEU A 460 4.14 -27.00 17.70
C LEU A 460 3.63 -26.20 18.90
N GLY A 461 2.31 -26.11 19.02
CA GLY A 461 1.61 -25.45 20.12
C GLY A 461 1.64 -26.27 21.40
N ASN A 462 1.88 -25.61 22.53
CA ASN A 462 1.75 -26.25 23.84
C ASN A 462 0.30 -26.33 24.31
N GLY A 463 -0.60 -25.55 23.69
CA GLY A 463 -2.02 -25.46 24.05
C GLY A 463 -2.28 -24.57 25.26
N ASP A 464 -1.27 -23.81 25.70
CA ASP A 464 -1.35 -22.80 26.75
C ASP A 464 -1.04 -21.39 26.21
N GLY A 465 -1.04 -21.23 24.89
CA GLY A 465 -0.68 -20.00 24.20
C GLY A 465 0.83 -19.85 23.94
N THR A 466 1.65 -20.83 24.34
CA THR A 466 3.08 -20.86 24.04
C THR A 466 3.41 -21.92 22.98
N PHE A 467 4.56 -21.75 22.32
CA PHE A 467 5.01 -22.60 21.23
C PHE A 467 6.40 -23.19 21.46
N HIS A 468 6.65 -24.36 20.88
CA HIS A 468 7.96 -25.01 20.85
C HIS A 468 8.97 -24.22 19.98
N SER A 469 10.24 -24.61 20.02
CA SER A 469 11.23 -24.10 19.07
C SER A 469 10.89 -24.57 17.64
N PRO A 470 11.00 -23.70 16.62
CA PRO A 470 10.67 -24.07 15.25
C PRO A 470 11.55 -25.20 14.70
N THR A 471 10.92 -26.12 13.98
CA THR A 471 11.59 -27.12 13.15
C THR A 471 11.55 -26.67 11.70
N LYS A 472 12.70 -26.67 11.04
CA LYS A 472 12.86 -26.15 9.69
C LYS A 472 12.88 -27.26 8.65
N TYR A 473 12.12 -27.08 7.58
CA TYR A 473 12.10 -27.96 6.42
C TYR A 473 12.49 -27.18 5.17
N ARG A 474 13.43 -27.71 4.39
CA ARG A 474 13.87 -27.08 3.14
C ARG A 474 12.80 -27.29 2.06
N VAL A 475 12.46 -26.22 1.36
CA VAL A 475 11.53 -26.24 0.21
C VAL A 475 12.23 -25.70 -1.05
N GLY A 476 11.47 -25.33 -2.08
CA GLY A 476 11.99 -24.63 -3.26
C GLY A 476 12.39 -23.18 -2.97
N ILE A 477 12.71 -22.42 -4.02
CA ILE A 477 13.23 -21.06 -3.88
C ILE A 477 12.07 -20.05 -3.75
N SER A 478 12.17 -19.16 -2.76
CA SER A 478 11.17 -18.12 -2.45
C SER A 478 9.77 -18.69 -2.21
N PRO A 479 9.56 -19.49 -1.13
CA PRO A 479 8.24 -20.02 -0.77
C PRO A 479 7.27 -18.88 -0.46
N PHE A 480 6.28 -18.71 -1.32
CA PHE A 480 5.39 -17.54 -1.30
C PHE A 480 4.04 -17.83 -0.65
N PHE A 481 3.51 -19.04 -0.89
CA PHE A 481 2.17 -19.45 -0.47
C PHE A 481 2.16 -20.91 0.00
N ALA A 482 1.36 -21.21 1.02
CA ALA A 482 1.23 -22.54 1.60
C ALA A 482 -0.24 -22.98 1.68
N THR A 483 -0.52 -24.18 1.22
CA THR A 483 -1.82 -24.86 1.35
C THR A 483 -1.64 -26.11 2.22
N ILE A 484 -2.57 -26.34 3.14
CA ILE A 484 -2.59 -27.51 4.02
C ILE A 484 -3.75 -28.41 3.59
N ALA A 485 -3.51 -29.70 3.44
CA ALA A 485 -4.55 -30.70 3.25
C ALA A 485 -4.01 -32.11 3.52
N ASP A 486 -4.87 -33.12 3.56
CA ASP A 486 -4.47 -34.53 3.59
C ASP A 486 -4.39 -35.06 2.13
N PHE A 487 -3.19 -35.07 1.55
CA PHE A 487 -2.98 -35.45 0.14
C PHE A 487 -2.84 -36.97 -0.06
N ASN A 488 -2.66 -37.73 1.02
CA ASN A 488 -2.45 -39.18 0.98
C ASN A 488 -3.57 -39.99 1.69
N ASN A 489 -4.61 -39.32 2.17
CA ASN A 489 -5.74 -39.87 2.91
C ASN A 489 -5.35 -40.60 4.20
N ASP A 490 -4.31 -40.14 4.90
CA ASP A 490 -3.83 -40.71 6.16
C ASP A 490 -4.31 -39.96 7.43
N ILE A 491 -5.14 -38.94 7.24
CA ILE A 491 -5.74 -38.04 8.26
C ILE A 491 -4.75 -36.98 8.77
N ASN A 492 -3.45 -37.12 8.52
CA ASN A 492 -2.46 -36.12 8.93
C ASN A 492 -2.43 -34.97 7.93
N LEU A 493 -2.22 -33.77 8.44
CA LEU A 493 -2.09 -32.58 7.61
C LEU A 493 -0.73 -32.57 6.89
N ASP A 494 -0.78 -32.48 5.57
CA ASP A 494 0.36 -32.30 4.67
C ASP A 494 0.50 -30.83 4.22
N LEU A 495 1.63 -30.50 3.60
CA LEU A 495 1.90 -29.17 3.06
C LEU A 495 2.13 -29.19 1.56
N ALA A 496 1.54 -28.25 0.84
CA ALA A 496 1.88 -27.89 -0.53
C ALA A 496 2.33 -26.42 -0.58
N ILE A 497 3.56 -26.17 -1.02
CA ILE A 497 4.20 -24.85 -0.99
C ILE A 497 4.49 -24.39 -2.41
N GLY A 498 4.00 -23.21 -2.80
CA GLY A 498 4.37 -22.54 -4.05
C GLY A 498 5.70 -21.82 -3.92
N ASN A 499 6.66 -22.17 -4.76
CA ASN A 499 8.01 -21.60 -4.75
C ASN A 499 8.18 -20.66 -5.95
N LEU A 500 8.13 -19.36 -5.70
CA LEU A 500 8.02 -18.33 -6.73
C LEU A 500 9.16 -18.40 -7.74
N ASP A 501 10.40 -18.47 -7.27
CA ASP A 501 11.59 -18.34 -8.12
C ASP A 501 12.07 -19.67 -8.70
N SER A 502 11.72 -20.80 -8.06
CA SER A 502 12.03 -22.13 -8.62
C SER A 502 10.96 -22.67 -9.55
N ASN A 503 9.85 -21.93 -9.77
CA ASN A 503 8.76 -22.32 -10.68
C ASN A 503 8.19 -23.71 -10.38
N SER A 504 8.09 -24.05 -9.10
CA SER A 504 7.76 -25.39 -8.63
C SER A 504 6.88 -25.36 -7.40
N ILE A 505 6.20 -26.48 -7.13
CA ILE A 505 5.56 -26.72 -5.83
C ILE A 505 6.35 -27.77 -5.05
N SER A 506 6.47 -27.58 -3.74
CA SER A 506 7.03 -28.56 -2.81
C SER A 506 5.91 -29.19 -2.00
N VAL A 507 5.77 -30.51 -2.05
CA VAL A 507 4.81 -31.28 -1.24
C VAL A 507 5.55 -32.02 -0.14
N LEU A 508 5.13 -31.80 1.11
CA LEU A 508 5.71 -32.44 2.30
C LEU A 508 4.60 -33.19 3.03
N LEU A 509 4.73 -34.52 3.13
CA LEU A 509 3.74 -35.36 3.80
C LEU A 509 3.98 -35.37 5.31
N GLY A 510 2.94 -35.13 6.10
CA GLY A 510 2.95 -35.14 7.54
C GLY A 510 3.08 -36.55 8.10
N HIS A 511 3.81 -36.70 9.20
CA HIS A 511 3.88 -37.95 9.95
C HIS A 511 2.78 -38.05 11.03
N GLY A 512 2.04 -36.96 11.26
CA GLY A 512 1.05 -36.87 12.33
C GLY A 512 1.62 -36.71 13.72
N ASP A 513 2.93 -36.44 13.85
CA ASP A 513 3.65 -36.16 15.10
C ASP A 513 4.28 -34.76 15.11
N GLY A 514 3.88 -33.90 14.17
CA GLY A 514 4.45 -32.57 13.97
C GLY A 514 5.70 -32.55 13.10
N THR A 515 6.15 -33.71 12.58
CA THR A 515 7.25 -33.80 11.63
C THR A 515 6.78 -34.15 10.22
N PHE A 516 7.59 -33.81 9.22
CA PHE A 516 7.29 -34.01 7.80
C PHE A 516 8.37 -34.83 7.09
N GLN A 517 7.95 -35.53 6.04
CA GLN A 517 8.83 -36.16 5.07
C GLN A 517 9.64 -35.12 4.28
N ASP A 518 10.71 -35.58 3.62
CA ASP A 518 11.43 -34.75 2.65
C ASP A 518 10.50 -34.30 1.52
N GLN A 519 10.70 -33.08 1.04
CA GLN A 519 9.88 -32.52 -0.03
C GLN A 519 9.92 -33.38 -1.31
N THR A 520 8.75 -33.55 -1.92
CA THR A 520 8.62 -33.96 -3.32
C THR A 520 8.34 -32.72 -4.15
N VAL A 521 9.10 -32.51 -5.23
CA VAL A 521 9.02 -31.30 -6.06
C VAL A 521 8.30 -31.59 -7.36
N TYR A 522 7.33 -30.74 -7.71
CA TYR A 522 6.64 -30.78 -8.99
C TYR A 522 6.84 -29.46 -9.75
N GLU A 523 7.26 -29.58 -11.01
CA GLU A 523 7.42 -28.43 -11.91
C GLU A 523 6.04 -27.91 -12.34
N VAL A 524 5.80 -26.62 -12.14
CA VAL A 524 4.55 -25.94 -12.53
C VAL A 524 4.86 -24.82 -13.53
N GLY A 525 4.03 -23.78 -13.61
CA GLY A 525 4.36 -22.60 -14.38
C GLY A 525 5.29 -21.64 -13.62
N HIS A 526 5.59 -20.51 -14.24
CA HIS A 526 6.51 -19.52 -13.72
C HIS A 526 5.86 -18.62 -12.66
N GLY A 527 6.50 -18.49 -11.51
CA GLY A 527 6.01 -17.66 -10.39
C GLY A 527 4.72 -18.18 -9.75
N PRO A 528 4.66 -19.41 -9.22
CA PRO A 528 3.48 -19.90 -8.52
C PRO A 528 3.19 -19.03 -7.28
N CYS A 529 2.04 -18.35 -7.27
CA CYS A 529 1.71 -17.33 -6.26
C CYS A 529 0.44 -17.64 -5.45
N SER A 530 -0.38 -18.61 -5.89
CA SER A 530 -1.59 -19.07 -5.19
C SER A 530 -1.91 -20.51 -5.58
N LEU A 531 -2.38 -21.31 -4.60
CA LEU A 531 -2.68 -22.73 -4.74
C LEU A 531 -4.00 -23.07 -4.05
N ILE A 532 -4.77 -23.98 -4.65
CA ILE A 532 -5.94 -24.60 -4.03
C ILE A 532 -5.85 -26.12 -4.17
N ALA A 533 -6.44 -26.84 -3.20
CA ALA A 533 -6.55 -28.29 -3.21
C ALA A 533 -8.02 -28.69 -3.20
N GLU A 534 -8.47 -29.38 -4.24
CA GLU A 534 -9.85 -29.84 -4.42
C GLU A 534 -9.84 -31.12 -5.27
N ASP A 535 -10.91 -31.91 -5.24
CA ASP A 535 -11.06 -33.08 -6.12
C ASP A 535 -11.68 -32.65 -7.46
N PHE A 536 -10.86 -32.42 -8.49
CA PHE A 536 -11.32 -31.94 -9.80
C PHE A 536 -11.84 -33.08 -10.70
N ASN A 537 -11.63 -34.33 -10.32
CA ASN A 537 -11.97 -35.51 -11.12
C ASN A 537 -12.98 -36.46 -10.43
N ASN A 538 -13.49 -36.07 -9.25
CA ASN A 538 -14.42 -36.82 -8.41
C ASN A 538 -13.95 -38.23 -8.02
N ASP A 539 -12.63 -38.45 -7.88
CA ASP A 539 -12.07 -39.73 -7.45
C ASP A 539 -11.82 -39.83 -5.93
N ASN A 540 -12.22 -38.80 -5.18
CA ASN A 540 -12.01 -38.56 -3.75
C ASN A 540 -10.53 -38.45 -3.36
N LYS A 541 -9.70 -37.92 -4.26
CA LYS A 541 -8.32 -37.56 -3.95
C LYS A 541 -8.14 -36.09 -4.27
N LEU A 542 -7.37 -35.43 -3.43
CA LEU A 542 -7.11 -34.02 -3.63
C LEU A 542 -6.13 -33.83 -4.78
N ASP A 543 -6.55 -33.01 -5.73
CA ASP A 543 -5.75 -32.47 -6.81
C ASP A 543 -5.29 -31.05 -6.42
N ILE A 544 -4.34 -30.47 -7.18
CA ILE A 544 -3.85 -29.11 -6.94
C ILE A 544 -4.02 -28.26 -8.21
N ALA A 545 -4.59 -27.07 -8.08
CA ALA A 545 -4.54 -26.02 -9.09
C ALA A 545 -3.65 -24.86 -8.64
N VAL A 546 -2.83 -24.36 -9.56
CA VAL A 546 -1.79 -23.35 -9.29
C VAL A 546 -1.93 -22.16 -10.24
N ALA A 547 -2.00 -20.96 -9.66
CA ALA A 547 -1.88 -19.69 -10.36
C ALA A 547 -0.40 -19.32 -10.53
N ASN A 548 0.02 -19.11 -11.78
CA ASN A 548 1.40 -18.81 -12.16
C ASN A 548 1.49 -17.35 -12.65
N TYR A 549 2.10 -16.46 -11.85
CA TYR A 549 2.08 -15.01 -12.09
C TYR A 549 2.75 -14.55 -13.38
N PHE A 550 3.69 -15.32 -13.93
CA PHE A 550 4.39 -14.95 -15.16
C PHE A 550 3.91 -15.71 -16.40
N ASP A 551 2.95 -16.61 -16.25
CA ASP A 551 2.37 -17.38 -17.36
C ASP A 551 0.92 -16.95 -17.65
N ASN A 552 0.37 -17.49 -18.74
CA ASN A 552 -1.02 -17.30 -19.18
C ASN A 552 -1.82 -18.62 -19.07
N TYR A 553 -1.46 -19.49 -18.13
CA TYR A 553 -2.17 -20.74 -17.87
C TYR A 553 -2.16 -21.12 -16.39
N VAL A 554 -3.24 -21.78 -15.97
CA VAL A 554 -3.31 -22.48 -14.68
C VAL A 554 -2.66 -23.85 -14.84
N SER A 555 -1.81 -24.24 -13.88
CA SER A 555 -1.29 -25.60 -13.79
C SER A 555 -2.23 -26.43 -12.91
N VAL A 556 -2.71 -27.57 -13.41
CA VAL A 556 -3.51 -28.52 -12.62
C VAL A 556 -2.77 -29.84 -12.53
N LEU A 557 -2.60 -30.35 -11.31
CA LEU A 557 -1.90 -31.58 -11.00
C LEU A 557 -2.87 -32.53 -10.32
N LEU A 558 -3.19 -33.65 -10.97
CA LEU A 558 -4.10 -34.64 -10.40
C LEU A 558 -3.40 -35.49 -9.34
N GLY A 559 -4.03 -35.66 -8.18
CA GLY A 559 -3.54 -36.45 -7.06
C GLY A 559 -3.68 -37.94 -7.33
N ASN A 560 -2.65 -38.70 -6.97
CA ASN A 560 -2.71 -40.17 -6.99
C ASN A 560 -3.31 -40.75 -5.70
N GLY A 561 -3.47 -39.91 -4.66
CA GLY A 561 -4.08 -40.26 -3.37
C GLY A 561 -3.13 -40.94 -2.40
N ASP A 562 -1.83 -40.96 -2.74
CA ASP A 562 -0.72 -41.44 -1.90
C ASP A 562 0.25 -40.29 -1.57
N GLY A 563 -0.20 -39.04 -1.72
CA GLY A 563 0.62 -37.84 -1.57
C GLY A 563 1.46 -37.50 -2.80
N THR A 564 1.38 -38.29 -3.88
CA THR A 564 2.01 -37.97 -5.16
C THR A 564 1.05 -37.40 -6.19
N PHE A 565 1.57 -36.62 -7.13
CA PHE A 565 0.80 -35.95 -8.17
C PHE A 565 1.26 -36.34 -9.58
N GLN A 566 0.34 -36.27 -10.53
CA GLN A 566 0.63 -36.38 -11.95
C GLN A 566 1.31 -35.10 -12.47
N ASN A 567 1.88 -35.18 -13.67
CA ASN A 567 2.44 -34.00 -14.34
C ASN A 567 1.36 -32.94 -14.57
N GLN A 568 1.74 -31.67 -14.51
CA GLN A 568 0.82 -30.56 -14.77
C GLN A 568 0.12 -30.67 -16.13
N ALA A 569 -1.20 -30.58 -16.12
CA ALA A 569 -1.99 -30.14 -17.26
C ALA A 569 -2.06 -28.61 -17.27
N LYS A 570 -2.03 -28.01 -18.46
CA LYS A 570 -2.03 -26.55 -18.64
C LYS A 570 -3.34 -26.12 -19.26
N TYR A 571 -4.03 -25.18 -18.61
CA TYR A 571 -5.28 -24.61 -19.10
C TYR A 571 -5.09 -23.12 -19.34
N GLU A 572 -5.15 -22.73 -20.62
CA GLU A 572 -4.95 -21.34 -21.04
C GLU A 572 -6.02 -20.43 -20.43
N VAL A 573 -5.54 -19.33 -19.86
CA VAL A 573 -6.32 -18.22 -19.32
C VAL A 573 -5.71 -16.91 -19.84
N ASP A 574 -5.96 -15.80 -19.18
CA ASP A 574 -5.39 -14.50 -19.52
C ASP A 574 -4.05 -14.25 -18.77
N ASP A 575 -3.40 -13.11 -18.99
CA ASP A 575 -2.04 -12.87 -18.50
C ASP A 575 -1.97 -12.42 -17.02
N GLY A 576 -0.91 -12.84 -16.34
CA GLY A 576 -0.52 -12.37 -15.02
C GLY A 576 -1.40 -12.89 -13.88
N LEU A 577 -1.50 -14.19 -13.67
CA LEU A 577 -2.40 -14.75 -12.66
C LEU A 577 -2.00 -14.31 -11.24
N SER A 578 -2.93 -13.88 -10.41
CA SER A 578 -2.62 -13.47 -9.03
C SER A 578 -3.20 -14.37 -7.96
N PHE A 579 -4.42 -14.87 -8.17
CA PHE A 579 -5.13 -15.67 -7.19
C PHE A 579 -6.10 -16.65 -7.84
N VAL A 580 -6.25 -17.84 -7.26
CA VAL A 580 -7.14 -18.92 -7.72
C VAL A 580 -8.18 -19.27 -6.65
N THR A 581 -9.40 -19.53 -7.09
CA THR A 581 -10.49 -20.07 -6.27
C THR A 581 -11.24 -21.17 -7.04
N ALA A 582 -12.04 -21.97 -6.35
CA ALA A 582 -12.80 -23.06 -6.94
C ALA A 582 -14.21 -23.14 -6.35
N GLY A 583 -15.11 -23.72 -7.14
CA GLY A 583 -16.51 -23.89 -6.79
C GLY A 583 -17.31 -24.41 -7.97
N ASP A 584 -18.59 -24.67 -7.78
CA ASP A 584 -19.51 -25.04 -8.86
C ASP A 584 -20.19 -23.76 -9.41
N PHE A 585 -19.69 -23.21 -10.52
CA PHE A 585 -20.21 -21.96 -11.10
C PHE A 585 -21.37 -22.19 -12.08
N ASN A 586 -21.63 -23.46 -12.45
CA ASN A 586 -22.64 -23.85 -13.43
C ASN A 586 -23.73 -24.80 -12.89
N ASN A 587 -23.71 -25.06 -11.57
CA ASN A 587 -24.60 -25.94 -10.83
C ASN A 587 -24.66 -27.39 -11.38
N ASP A 588 -23.57 -27.90 -11.94
CA ASP A 588 -23.45 -29.28 -12.43
C ASP A 588 -22.81 -30.25 -11.43
N THR A 589 -22.53 -29.77 -10.21
CA THR A 589 -21.89 -30.47 -9.09
C THR A 589 -20.42 -30.82 -9.27
N LEU A 590 -19.82 -30.40 -10.38
CA LEU A 590 -18.39 -30.56 -10.65
C LEU A 590 -17.63 -29.32 -10.15
N VAL A 591 -16.37 -29.52 -9.79
CA VAL A 591 -15.52 -28.42 -9.36
C VAL A 591 -15.01 -27.67 -10.59
N ASP A 592 -15.33 -26.37 -10.65
CA ASP A 592 -14.81 -25.41 -11.60
C ASP A 592 -13.70 -24.56 -10.95
N ILE A 593 -12.89 -23.88 -11.77
CA ILE A 593 -11.83 -22.97 -11.33
C ILE A 593 -12.13 -21.56 -11.79
N ALA A 594 -11.92 -20.57 -10.92
CA ALA A 594 -11.90 -19.15 -11.27
C ALA A 594 -10.54 -18.53 -10.89
N VAL A 595 -9.99 -17.71 -11.78
CA VAL A 595 -8.66 -17.09 -11.62
C VAL A 595 -8.68 -15.61 -11.97
N ALA A 596 -8.13 -14.79 -11.08
CA ALA A 596 -7.86 -13.37 -11.32
C ALA A 596 -6.59 -13.20 -12.18
N ASN A 597 -6.73 -12.47 -13.29
CA ASN A 597 -5.66 -12.20 -14.25
C ASN A 597 -5.23 -10.73 -14.11
N TYR A 598 -4.22 -10.49 -13.29
CA TYR A 598 -3.71 -9.17 -12.91
C TYR A 598 -3.21 -8.35 -14.10
N LYS A 599 -2.51 -8.94 -15.08
CA LYS A 599 -2.08 -8.18 -16.26
C LYS A 599 -3.20 -8.08 -17.31
N GLY A 600 -4.02 -9.12 -17.42
CA GLY A 600 -5.18 -9.19 -18.32
C GLY A 600 -6.34 -8.26 -17.95
N SER A 601 -6.41 -7.78 -16.69
CA SER A 601 -7.57 -7.03 -16.18
C SER A 601 -8.88 -7.78 -16.38
N SER A 602 -8.85 -9.09 -16.07
CA SER A 602 -9.95 -10.01 -16.30
C SER A 602 -10.01 -11.10 -15.24
N VAL A 603 -11.14 -11.79 -15.16
CA VAL A 603 -11.27 -13.07 -14.46
C VAL A 603 -11.57 -14.17 -15.47
N SER A 604 -10.91 -15.30 -15.31
CA SER A 604 -11.07 -16.47 -16.18
C SER A 604 -11.78 -17.58 -15.41
N VAL A 605 -12.85 -18.14 -15.97
CA VAL A 605 -13.59 -19.29 -15.43
C VAL A 605 -13.36 -20.51 -16.31
N LEU A 606 -12.86 -21.58 -15.71
CA LEU A 606 -12.60 -22.89 -16.32
C LEU A 606 -13.64 -23.86 -15.78
N LEU A 607 -14.59 -24.29 -16.61
CA LEU A 607 -15.62 -25.23 -16.20
C LEU A 607 -15.09 -26.67 -16.24
N GLY A 608 -15.24 -27.40 -15.13
CA GLY A 608 -14.83 -28.78 -14.99
C GLY A 608 -15.64 -29.73 -15.86
N ASN A 609 -15.00 -30.80 -16.33
CA ASN A 609 -15.66 -31.94 -16.97
C ASN A 609 -15.84 -33.12 -16.00
N GLY A 610 -15.31 -33.02 -14.77
CA GLY A 610 -15.42 -34.04 -13.73
C GLY A 610 -14.50 -35.23 -13.93
N ASP A 611 -13.55 -35.14 -14.86
CA ASP A 611 -12.50 -36.14 -15.12
C ASP A 611 -11.09 -35.55 -14.94
N GLY A 612 -10.99 -34.39 -14.26
CA GLY A 612 -9.75 -33.64 -14.08
C GLY A 612 -9.40 -32.74 -15.28
N THR A 613 -10.26 -32.71 -16.31
CA THR A 613 -10.13 -31.77 -17.43
C THR A 613 -11.10 -30.62 -17.35
N PHE A 614 -10.71 -29.49 -17.96
CA PHE A 614 -11.52 -28.27 -18.01
C PHE A 614 -11.84 -27.86 -19.44
N LYS A 615 -13.00 -27.24 -19.63
CA LYS A 615 -13.37 -26.56 -20.87
C LYS A 615 -12.47 -25.34 -21.08
N GLY A 616 -12.44 -24.81 -22.30
CA GLY A 616 -11.72 -23.56 -22.58
C GLY A 616 -12.22 -22.41 -21.69
N ALA A 617 -11.30 -21.57 -21.21
CA ALA A 617 -11.61 -20.50 -20.28
C ALA A 617 -12.63 -19.52 -20.86
N ILE A 618 -13.60 -19.14 -20.04
CA ILE A 618 -14.49 -18.00 -20.30
C ILE A 618 -13.89 -16.80 -19.57
N MET A 619 -13.49 -15.79 -20.34
CA MET A 619 -12.85 -14.58 -19.82
C MET A 619 -13.86 -13.46 -19.68
N TYR A 620 -13.88 -12.81 -18.52
CA TYR A 620 -14.71 -11.66 -18.24
C TYR A 620 -13.82 -10.48 -17.89
N SER A 621 -14.01 -9.36 -18.59
CA SER A 621 -13.34 -8.12 -18.21
C SER A 621 -13.79 -7.69 -16.82
N THR A 622 -12.83 -7.27 -16.00
CA THR A 622 -13.05 -6.75 -14.65
C THR A 622 -12.62 -5.29 -14.58
N GLY A 623 -12.38 -4.76 -13.38
CA GLY A 623 -11.57 -3.55 -13.24
C GLY A 623 -10.09 -3.83 -13.50
N ILE A 624 -9.26 -2.79 -13.44
CA ILE A 624 -7.83 -2.88 -13.77
C ILE A 624 -7.07 -3.69 -12.71
N SER A 625 -6.36 -4.71 -13.20
CA SER A 625 -5.50 -5.62 -12.46
C SER A 625 -6.12 -6.21 -11.20
N PRO A 626 -7.02 -7.19 -11.37
CA PRO A 626 -7.55 -7.92 -10.24
C PRO A 626 -6.41 -8.67 -9.53
N SER A 627 -6.21 -8.41 -8.25
CA SER A 627 -5.15 -9.03 -7.44
C SER A 627 -5.63 -10.20 -6.60
N TRP A 628 -6.94 -10.30 -6.38
CA TRP A 628 -7.57 -11.31 -5.54
C TRP A 628 -8.94 -11.68 -6.08
N VAL A 629 -9.38 -12.92 -5.85
CA VAL A 629 -10.72 -13.39 -6.18
C VAL A 629 -11.24 -14.32 -5.09
N LEU A 630 -12.52 -14.18 -4.73
CA LEU A 630 -13.25 -15.10 -3.85
C LEU A 630 -14.57 -15.50 -4.51
N SER A 631 -15.05 -16.71 -4.21
CA SER A 631 -16.36 -17.19 -4.63
C SER A 631 -17.28 -17.43 -3.45
N ALA A 632 -18.52 -16.94 -3.53
CA ALA A 632 -19.58 -17.18 -2.56
C ALA A 632 -20.94 -16.86 -3.18
N ASP A 633 -22.02 -17.40 -2.62
CA ASP A 633 -23.40 -16.97 -2.95
C ASP A 633 -23.69 -15.63 -2.25
N LEU A 634 -23.35 -14.52 -2.90
CA LEU A 634 -23.43 -13.19 -2.31
C LEU A 634 -24.87 -12.71 -2.24
N ASN A 635 -25.73 -13.12 -3.17
CA ASN A 635 -27.13 -12.66 -3.23
C ASN A 635 -28.15 -13.66 -2.66
N HIS A 636 -27.71 -14.83 -2.18
CA HIS A 636 -28.52 -15.92 -1.61
C HIS A 636 -29.49 -16.55 -2.61
N ASP A 637 -29.12 -16.59 -3.90
CA ASP A 637 -29.92 -17.24 -4.95
C ASP A 637 -29.57 -18.71 -5.19
N GLY A 638 -28.59 -19.24 -4.44
CA GLY A 638 -28.11 -20.60 -4.50
C GLY A 638 -27.06 -20.84 -5.60
N LYS A 639 -26.45 -19.78 -6.14
CA LYS A 639 -25.41 -19.86 -7.17
C LYS A 639 -24.16 -19.14 -6.69
N LEU A 640 -23.00 -19.59 -7.15
CA LEU A 640 -21.75 -18.92 -6.81
C LEU A 640 -21.56 -17.65 -7.64
N ASP A 641 -21.34 -16.55 -6.91
CA ASP A 641 -20.89 -15.27 -7.41
C ASP A 641 -19.37 -15.14 -7.22
N LEU A 642 -18.76 -14.17 -7.91
CA LEU A 642 -17.36 -13.79 -7.69
C LEU A 642 -17.25 -12.37 -7.15
N VAL A 643 -16.31 -12.17 -6.25
CA VAL A 643 -15.84 -10.85 -5.85
C VAL A 643 -14.34 -10.74 -6.08
N LEU A 644 -13.91 -9.62 -6.66
CA LEU A 644 -12.52 -9.34 -7.03
C LEU A 644 -12.07 -8.02 -6.42
N ILE A 645 -10.79 -7.92 -6.04
CA ILE A 645 -10.12 -6.65 -5.76
C ILE A 645 -9.39 -6.20 -7.02
N ASN A 646 -9.71 -5.02 -7.55
CA ASN A 646 -9.00 -4.37 -8.64
C ASN A 646 -7.99 -3.37 -8.07
N SER A 647 -6.72 -3.80 -7.98
CA SER A 647 -5.68 -3.10 -7.21
C SER A 647 -5.26 -1.73 -7.77
N TYR A 648 -5.45 -1.46 -9.07
CA TYR A 648 -5.07 -0.15 -9.66
C TYR A 648 -6.23 0.84 -9.76
N GLU A 649 -7.47 0.38 -9.70
CA GLU A 649 -8.66 1.25 -9.78
C GLU A 649 -9.30 1.52 -8.42
N ASN A 650 -8.72 0.98 -7.33
CA ASN A 650 -9.25 1.09 -5.97
C ASN A 650 -10.74 0.73 -5.95
N SER A 651 -11.06 -0.41 -6.55
CA SER A 651 -12.43 -0.91 -6.63
C SER A 651 -12.47 -2.40 -6.36
N ILE A 652 -13.61 -2.88 -5.88
CA ILE A 652 -13.97 -4.28 -6.01
C ILE A 652 -14.92 -4.47 -7.19
N GLY A 653 -14.80 -5.61 -7.86
CA GLY A 653 -15.80 -6.06 -8.83
C GLY A 653 -16.63 -7.19 -8.23
N VAL A 654 -17.95 -7.02 -8.18
CA VAL A 654 -18.88 -8.11 -7.84
C VAL A 654 -19.53 -8.60 -9.12
N MET A 655 -19.46 -9.89 -9.37
CA MET A 655 -19.99 -10.55 -10.56
C MET A 655 -20.97 -11.65 -10.13
N LEU A 656 -22.26 -11.42 -10.38
CA LEU A 656 -23.29 -12.39 -10.03
C LEU A 656 -23.28 -13.58 -10.99
N GLY A 657 -23.35 -14.79 -10.46
CA GLY A 657 -23.43 -16.03 -11.22
C GLY A 657 -24.84 -16.30 -11.72
N ASN A 658 -24.96 -16.64 -13.01
CA ASN A 658 -26.25 -17.11 -13.54
C ASN A 658 -26.50 -18.60 -13.23
N GLY A 659 -25.48 -19.32 -12.74
CA GLY A 659 -25.57 -20.75 -12.40
C GLY A 659 -25.53 -21.65 -13.63
N ASP A 660 -25.01 -21.15 -14.75
CA ASP A 660 -24.77 -21.87 -16.00
C ASP A 660 -23.31 -21.70 -16.48
N GLY A 661 -22.42 -21.24 -15.59
CA GLY A 661 -21.04 -20.88 -15.88
C GLY A 661 -20.87 -19.48 -16.47
N ILE A 662 -21.98 -18.75 -16.70
CA ILE A 662 -21.96 -17.36 -17.17
C ILE A 662 -22.06 -16.40 -15.99
N LEU A 663 -21.07 -15.50 -15.88
CA LEU A 663 -21.10 -14.38 -14.94
C LEU A 663 -21.74 -13.15 -15.58
N GLN A 664 -22.49 -12.40 -14.78
CA GLN A 664 -23.01 -11.09 -15.18
C GLN A 664 -21.87 -10.06 -15.27
N THR A 665 -22.11 -8.96 -15.99
CA THR A 665 -21.16 -7.83 -16.03
C THR A 665 -20.82 -7.37 -14.61
N PRO A 666 -19.53 -7.12 -14.31
CA PRO A 666 -19.10 -6.74 -12.97
C PRO A 666 -19.74 -5.42 -12.56
N ILE A 667 -20.30 -5.40 -11.36
CA ILE A 667 -20.66 -4.17 -10.68
C ILE A 667 -19.42 -3.73 -9.90
N LEU A 668 -18.87 -2.58 -10.29
CA LEU A 668 -17.70 -2.02 -9.63
C LEU A 668 -18.14 -1.15 -8.47
N TYR A 669 -17.58 -1.42 -7.29
CA TYR A 669 -17.74 -0.58 -6.12
C TYR A 669 -16.39 0.03 -5.76
N THR A 670 -16.35 1.34 -5.59
CA THR A 670 -15.15 2.02 -5.11
C THR A 670 -14.85 1.55 -3.69
N VAL A 671 -13.61 1.13 -3.49
CA VAL A 671 -13.05 0.89 -2.16
C VAL A 671 -11.99 1.93 -1.89
N GLY A 672 -11.52 1.91 -0.65
CA GLY A 672 -10.31 2.60 -0.32
C GLY A 672 -9.12 2.17 -1.19
N THR A 673 -8.06 2.94 -1.12
CA THR A 673 -6.92 2.73 -2.00
C THR A 673 -6.05 1.57 -1.52
N GLY A 674 -5.39 0.84 -2.42
CA GLY A 674 -4.27 -0.05 -2.09
C GLY A 674 -4.37 -1.53 -2.39
N ARG A 675 -3.29 -2.25 -2.04
CA ARG A 675 -3.28 -3.71 -2.10
C ARG A 675 -4.23 -4.22 -1.04
N ALA A 676 -5.42 -4.60 -1.46
CA ALA A 676 -6.42 -5.09 -0.54
C ALA A 676 -6.32 -6.61 -0.33
N SER A 677 -6.72 -7.04 0.85
CA SER A 677 -7.20 -8.38 1.14
C SER A 677 -8.70 -8.29 1.45
N MET A 678 -9.42 -9.36 1.14
CA MET A 678 -10.87 -9.43 1.28
C MET A 678 -11.27 -10.51 2.26
N ALA A 679 -12.28 -10.23 3.06
CA ALA A 679 -12.95 -11.21 3.89
C ALA A 679 -14.47 -11.11 3.72
N LEU A 680 -15.14 -12.26 3.65
CA LEU A 680 -16.59 -12.37 3.57
C LEU A 680 -17.15 -12.84 4.92
N GLY A 681 -18.23 -12.22 5.37
CA GLY A 681 -18.89 -12.58 6.63
C GLY A 681 -20.18 -11.80 6.85
N SER A 682 -21.05 -12.24 7.76
CA SER A 682 -22.29 -11.52 8.10
C SER A 682 -22.02 -10.49 9.20
N PHE A 683 -21.93 -9.20 8.87
CA PHE A 683 -21.77 -8.09 9.83
C PHE A 683 -23.11 -7.60 10.41
N LYS A 684 -24.25 -7.98 9.84
CA LYS A 684 -25.61 -7.56 10.26
C LYS A 684 -26.44 -8.64 11.00
N ASP A 685 -25.84 -9.77 11.38
CA ASP A 685 -26.55 -10.92 11.96
C ASP A 685 -27.79 -11.35 11.14
N ASN A 686 -27.76 -11.14 9.82
CA ASN A 686 -28.88 -11.37 8.91
C ASN A 686 -28.68 -12.63 8.04
N ASN A 687 -27.62 -13.41 8.32
CA ASN A 687 -27.16 -14.56 7.54
C ASN A 687 -26.82 -14.24 6.07
N LYS A 688 -26.60 -12.96 5.73
CA LYS A 688 -26.16 -12.54 4.39
C LYS A 688 -24.66 -12.27 4.40
N PHE A 689 -23.98 -12.57 3.30
CA PHE A 689 -22.56 -12.24 3.19
C PHE A 689 -22.42 -10.75 2.93
N ASP A 690 -21.82 -10.07 3.90
CA ASP A 690 -21.24 -8.75 3.75
C ASP A 690 -19.74 -8.93 3.42
N LEU A 691 -19.10 -7.85 2.97
CA LEU A 691 -17.71 -7.88 2.52
C LEU A 691 -16.89 -6.81 3.23
N ALA A 692 -15.74 -7.21 3.76
CA ALA A 692 -14.70 -6.32 4.26
C ALA A 692 -13.52 -6.33 3.30
N VAL A 693 -13.08 -5.13 2.92
CA VAL A 693 -11.92 -4.92 2.03
C VAL A 693 -10.91 -4.06 2.77
N SER A 694 -9.75 -4.63 3.06
CA SER A 694 -8.63 -3.85 3.61
C SER A 694 -8.12 -2.89 2.56
N ASN A 695 -7.92 -1.64 2.91
CA ASN A 695 -7.42 -0.67 1.97
C ASN A 695 -6.04 -0.28 2.46
N ALA A 696 -5.04 -1.06 2.02
CA ALA A 696 -3.70 -0.97 2.57
C ALA A 696 -3.01 0.37 2.30
N ILE A 697 -3.54 1.19 1.38
CA ILE A 697 -3.05 2.54 1.18
C ILE A 697 -3.69 3.50 2.19
N ASP A 698 -5.03 3.53 2.33
CA ASP A 698 -5.72 4.51 3.18
C ASP A 698 -6.01 4.04 4.62
N ASN A 699 -5.42 2.92 5.02
CA ASN A 699 -5.59 2.32 6.35
C ASN A 699 -7.05 2.27 6.83
N THR A 700 -7.99 2.21 5.90
CA THR A 700 -9.40 1.97 6.17
C THR A 700 -9.75 0.52 5.86
N ILE A 701 -10.92 0.09 6.33
CA ILE A 701 -11.61 -1.03 5.72
C ILE A 701 -12.89 -0.48 5.10
N THR A 702 -13.13 -0.87 3.85
CA THR A 702 -14.39 -0.60 3.19
C THR A 702 -15.30 -1.79 3.48
N ILE A 703 -16.47 -1.49 4.03
CA ILE A 703 -17.46 -2.48 4.41
C ILE A 703 -18.65 -2.35 3.48
N PHE A 704 -18.93 -3.41 2.72
CA PHE A 704 -20.13 -3.50 1.89
C PHE A 704 -21.17 -4.32 2.60
N LEU A 705 -22.26 -3.66 2.95
CA LEU A 705 -23.39 -4.27 3.63
C LEU A 705 -24.43 -4.73 2.60
N ASN A 706 -24.79 -5.99 2.70
CA ASN A 706 -25.75 -6.63 1.83
C ASN A 706 -27.16 -6.48 2.39
N ASP A 707 -27.84 -5.45 1.90
CA ASP A 707 -29.23 -5.12 2.24
C ASP A 707 -30.25 -5.63 1.20
N CYS A 708 -29.82 -6.44 0.23
CA CYS A 708 -30.74 -7.02 -0.77
C CYS A 708 -31.80 -7.84 -0.04
N SER A 709 -33.08 -7.59 -0.30
CA SER A 709 -34.21 -8.24 0.38
C SER A 709 -34.37 -9.70 0.03
#